data_AF-A0A4W3J6A3-F1
#
_entry.id   AF-A0A4W3J6A3-F1
#
_cell.length_a   1.000
_cell.length_b   1.000
_cell.length_c   1.000
_cell.angle_alpha   90.00
_cell.angle_beta   90.00
_cell.angle_gamma   90.00
#
_symmetry.space_group_name_H-M   'P 1'
#
loop_
_entity.id
_entity.type
_entity.pdbx_description
1 polymer ?
#
loop_
_entity_poly.entity_id
_entity_poly.type
_entity_poly.pdbx_seq_one_letter_code
_entity_poly.pdbx_strand_id
1 'polypeptide(L)'
;MAAVARRCIVRCCSAVASAPGMGTAVGLNLNFDNLALRSLPVDSSGERSCRRVPGACFSLAGATPVDNPRLVASSRTALELLELPPLPEALLADHFSGNAPPAGSRSAAHCYCGHQFGSFAGQLGDGAALYLGEVVNSRGQRWELQLKGAGPTPYSRQSDGRKVLRSSIREFLCSEAMFHLGIPTTRAGTCVTSDTKVLRDVFYDGNSKHENCTIILRIAPTFLRFGSFEILKPEDELTGRQGPSSNRNDIRIQMLDYVIGTFYPETQQAHPENQVQRNAAFFREVTQRTARLVAEWQCVGFCHGVLNTDNMSIMGLTIDYGPFGFMDRFDPSYICNASDNRGRYAYNQQPEICKWNLGKLAEVLVPELPLKDSQSIIDEEYDTEFQRHYLQKMRKKLGLLQCEQEDDDKLVSELLDIMYRTGADFTNVFRVLSGFPIPGVSASFTLSDFLEKLIEQSSSLEELKLAFTPRMDPRQLSILLMLSQSNPQLFEVIGSKEGIAKELDLIERSSKLQQATAEDIHSNNAKVWTEWLQKYSSRLATEAEGVDDVDEQNAERVKVMNLNNPKFILRNYIAQNAIEAAEKGDFSEVRRVLTLLESPYSEDSCLEEETLQDAAATVQVSASCDLLTRTRVPYNSKPPPSAGKLLVT
;
A
#
# COMPACT_ATOMS: atom_id res chain seq x y z
N MET A 1 -50.78 -1.30 -71.83
CA MET A 1 -50.92 -2.76 -71.68
C MET A 1 -49.63 -3.29 -71.08
N ALA A 2 -49.74 -4.17 -70.08
CA ALA A 2 -48.75 -5.07 -69.45
C ALA A 2 -47.27 -5.02 -69.91
N ALA A 3 -46.23 -5.21 -69.10
CA ALA A 3 -46.05 -5.43 -67.67
C ALA A 3 -44.52 -5.56 -67.43
N VAL A 4 -44.14 -5.52 -66.14
CA VAL A 4 -42.87 -6.02 -65.54
C VAL A 4 -41.65 -5.07 -65.58
N ALA A 5 -41.45 -4.37 -64.47
CA ALA A 5 -40.11 -4.01 -63.97
C ALA A 5 -40.10 -4.22 -62.44
N ARG A 6 -39.13 -5.00 -61.96
CA ARG A 6 -38.87 -5.27 -60.54
C ARG A 6 -37.82 -4.29 -60.01
N ARG A 7 -38.07 -3.88 -58.76
CA ARG A 7 -37.13 -3.52 -57.67
C ARG A 7 -36.25 -2.27 -57.81
N CYS A 8 -36.56 -1.25 -57.01
CA CYS A 8 -35.92 -0.99 -55.72
C CYS A 8 -36.57 0.26 -55.10
N ILE A 9 -37.22 0.12 -53.94
CA ILE A 9 -37.81 1.25 -53.21
C ILE A 9 -37.11 1.38 -51.86
N VAL A 10 -36.32 2.44 -51.78
CA VAL A 10 -36.02 3.24 -50.57
C VAL A 10 -37.32 3.56 -49.85
N ARG A 11 -37.39 3.39 -48.53
CA ARG A 11 -38.47 4.03 -47.74
C ARG A 11 -37.93 4.73 -46.51
N CYS A 12 -37.98 6.05 -46.60
CA CYS A 12 -37.99 7.00 -45.49
C CYS A 12 -39.18 6.77 -44.55
N CYS A 13 -38.93 7.17 -43.29
CA CYS A 13 -39.82 7.86 -42.37
C CYS A 13 -41.27 7.38 -42.20
N SER A 14 -41.57 6.91 -41.00
CA SER A 14 -42.82 7.24 -40.32
C SER A 14 -42.53 7.51 -38.85
N ALA A 15 -42.70 8.77 -38.45
CA ALA A 15 -42.75 9.20 -37.08
C ALA A 15 -43.97 8.60 -36.37
N VAL A 16 -43.77 8.12 -35.14
CA VAL A 16 -44.85 7.98 -34.15
C VAL A 16 -44.35 8.68 -32.88
N ALA A 17 -45.16 9.61 -32.41
CA ALA A 17 -44.88 10.51 -31.32
C ALA A 17 -44.89 9.82 -29.94
N SER A 18 -43.89 10.19 -29.14
CA SER A 18 -43.79 10.25 -27.68
C SER A 18 -44.92 9.71 -26.80
N ALA A 19 -44.57 8.78 -25.92
CA ALA A 19 -45.07 8.71 -24.55
C ALA A 19 -43.96 9.19 -23.59
N PRO A 20 -44.23 10.09 -22.62
CA PRO A 20 -43.22 10.52 -21.65
C PRO A 20 -43.25 9.56 -20.46
N GLY A 21 -42.24 8.70 -20.34
CA GLY A 21 -42.19 7.76 -19.23
C GLY A 21 -41.19 6.64 -19.41
N MET A 22 -39.90 6.97 -19.33
CA MET A 22 -38.80 6.13 -18.82
C MET A 22 -37.54 6.98 -18.97
N GLY A 23 -36.93 7.35 -17.85
CA GLY A 23 -35.64 8.03 -17.87
C GLY A 23 -34.66 7.17 -18.66
N THR A 24 -34.06 7.74 -19.70
CA THR A 24 -32.89 7.17 -20.36
C THR A 24 -31.83 6.98 -19.27
N ALA A 25 -31.59 5.74 -18.85
CA ALA A 25 -30.48 5.42 -17.97
C ALA A 25 -29.22 5.96 -18.64
N VAL A 26 -28.56 6.93 -18.01
CA VAL A 26 -27.26 7.42 -18.44
C VAL A 26 -26.29 6.26 -18.22
N GLY A 27 -26.12 5.41 -19.24
CA GLY A 27 -25.26 4.25 -19.17
C GLY A 27 -23.79 4.67 -19.03
N LEU A 28 -23.06 4.00 -18.15
CA LEU A 28 -21.61 4.17 -18.03
C LEU A 28 -20.93 3.63 -19.29
N ASN A 29 -20.52 4.53 -20.20
CA ASN A 29 -19.89 4.15 -21.46
C ASN A 29 -18.36 4.24 -21.33
N LEU A 30 -17.72 3.10 -21.08
CA LEU A 30 -16.26 2.97 -20.97
C LEU A 30 -15.72 2.28 -22.23
N ASN A 31 -14.57 2.74 -22.72
CA ASN A 31 -13.89 2.16 -23.87
C ASN A 31 -13.11 0.90 -23.47
N PHE A 32 -13.82 -0.21 -23.29
CA PHE A 32 -13.21 -1.51 -22.98
C PHE A 32 -12.48 -2.10 -24.20
N ASP A 33 -11.19 -2.31 -24.05
CA ASP A 33 -10.36 -2.98 -25.03
C ASP A 33 -10.07 -4.44 -24.62
N ASN A 34 -9.77 -4.70 -23.35
CA ASN A 34 -9.50 -6.07 -22.84
C ASN A 34 -8.36 -6.80 -23.57
N LEU A 35 -7.24 -6.10 -23.80
CA LEU A 35 -6.07 -6.64 -24.49
C LEU A 35 -5.51 -7.88 -23.76
N ALA A 36 -5.44 -7.88 -22.43
CA ALA A 36 -4.98 -9.02 -21.64
C ALA A 36 -5.72 -10.30 -21.99
N LEU A 37 -7.07 -10.25 -22.07
CA LEU A 37 -7.90 -11.42 -22.39
C LEU A 37 -7.83 -11.85 -23.87
N ARG A 38 -7.28 -11.02 -24.75
CA ARG A 38 -7.01 -11.37 -26.16
C ARG A 38 -5.58 -11.85 -26.38
N SER A 39 -4.65 -11.36 -25.56
CA SER A 39 -3.22 -11.60 -25.68
C SER A 39 -2.72 -12.75 -24.81
N LEU A 40 -3.44 -13.15 -23.75
CA LEU A 40 -3.02 -14.19 -22.82
C LEU A 40 -4.02 -15.37 -22.79
N PRO A 41 -3.58 -16.59 -22.44
CA PRO A 41 -4.47 -17.75 -22.36
C PRO A 41 -5.58 -17.57 -21.33
N VAL A 42 -6.82 -17.86 -21.73
CA VAL A 42 -8.02 -17.72 -20.88
C VAL A 42 -8.75 -19.06 -20.80
N ASP A 43 -9.02 -19.51 -19.58
CA ASP A 43 -9.96 -20.58 -19.31
C ASP A 43 -11.40 -20.06 -19.52
N SER A 44 -12.09 -20.66 -20.49
CA SER A 44 -13.40 -20.21 -20.94
C SER A 44 -14.57 -20.95 -20.27
N SER A 45 -14.34 -21.72 -19.20
CA SER A 45 -15.38 -22.59 -18.64
C SER A 45 -16.53 -21.78 -18.01
N GLY A 46 -16.22 -20.61 -17.43
CA GLY A 46 -17.17 -19.80 -16.69
C GLY A 46 -17.59 -20.40 -15.33
N GLU A 47 -17.01 -21.55 -14.94
CA GLU A 47 -17.29 -22.20 -13.68
C GLU A 47 -16.74 -21.38 -12.51
N ARG A 48 -17.52 -21.25 -11.44
CA ARG A 48 -17.13 -20.51 -10.23
C ARG A 48 -16.67 -21.43 -9.09
N SER A 49 -16.77 -22.75 -9.28
CA SER A 49 -16.31 -23.73 -8.30
C SER A 49 -14.80 -23.72 -8.17
N CYS A 50 -14.30 -23.82 -6.95
CA CYS A 50 -12.86 -23.88 -6.69
C CYS A 50 -12.24 -25.10 -7.40
N ARG A 51 -11.20 -24.85 -8.21
CA ARG A 51 -10.49 -25.91 -8.96
C ARG A 51 -9.08 -25.49 -9.36
N ARG A 52 -8.27 -26.47 -9.77
CA ARG A 52 -6.99 -26.21 -10.44
C ARG A 52 -7.26 -25.79 -11.90
N VAL A 53 -6.55 -24.77 -12.38
CA VAL A 53 -6.71 -24.20 -13.72
C VAL A 53 -5.37 -24.25 -14.47
N PRO A 54 -5.06 -25.38 -15.13
CA PRO A 54 -3.84 -25.49 -15.93
C PRO A 54 -3.96 -24.75 -17.26
N GLY A 55 -2.83 -24.20 -17.74
CA GLY A 55 -2.73 -23.66 -19.09
C GLY A 55 -3.42 -22.31 -19.33
N ALA A 56 -3.83 -21.60 -18.28
CA ALA A 56 -4.48 -20.31 -18.38
C ALA A 56 -3.89 -19.27 -17.42
N CYS A 57 -3.85 -18.01 -17.85
CA CYS A 57 -3.51 -16.85 -17.02
C CYS A 57 -4.76 -16.22 -16.39
N PHE A 58 -5.94 -16.45 -16.99
CA PHE A 58 -7.23 -15.95 -16.53
C PHE A 58 -8.29 -17.04 -16.60
N SER A 59 -9.31 -16.97 -15.76
CA SER A 59 -10.57 -17.71 -15.96
C SER A 59 -11.73 -16.74 -16.11
N LEU A 60 -12.61 -16.96 -17.07
CA LEU A 60 -13.86 -16.21 -17.14
C LEU A 60 -14.68 -16.44 -15.87
N ALA A 61 -15.15 -15.36 -15.26
CA ALA A 61 -15.95 -15.39 -14.03
C ALA A 61 -16.88 -14.16 -14.02
N GLY A 62 -18.08 -14.31 -13.46
CA GLY A 62 -19.05 -13.23 -13.34
C GLY A 62 -19.19 -12.75 -11.90
N ALA A 63 -19.50 -11.46 -11.72
CA ALA A 63 -19.84 -10.92 -10.40
C ALA A 63 -21.09 -11.59 -9.83
N THR A 64 -21.13 -11.69 -8.51
CA THR A 64 -22.33 -12.11 -7.78
C THR A 64 -22.96 -10.87 -7.17
N PRO A 65 -24.21 -10.52 -7.53
CA PRO A 65 -24.86 -9.31 -7.04
C PRO A 65 -24.94 -9.23 -5.51
N VAL A 66 -25.16 -8.01 -5.01
CA VAL A 66 -25.41 -7.70 -3.60
C VAL A 66 -26.68 -6.87 -3.45
N ASP A 67 -27.27 -6.92 -2.25
CA ASP A 67 -28.53 -6.27 -1.93
C ASP A 67 -28.30 -4.81 -1.51
N ASN A 68 -29.05 -3.88 -2.09
CA ASN A 68 -29.05 -2.44 -1.75
C ASN A 68 -27.64 -1.82 -1.66
N PRO A 69 -26.87 -1.81 -2.77
CA PRO A 69 -25.53 -1.22 -2.75
C PRO A 69 -25.58 0.29 -2.44
N ARG A 70 -24.64 0.75 -1.61
CA ARG A 70 -24.52 2.15 -1.17
C ARG A 70 -23.08 2.61 -1.21
N LEU A 71 -22.85 3.79 -1.77
CA LEU A 71 -21.51 4.38 -1.85
C LEU A 71 -21.03 4.85 -0.47
N VAL A 72 -19.91 4.31 -0.01
CA VAL A 72 -19.22 4.81 1.19
C VAL A 72 -18.41 6.05 0.82
N ALA A 73 -17.53 5.91 -0.17
CA ALA A 73 -16.69 6.98 -0.70
C ALA A 73 -16.25 6.67 -2.14
N SER A 74 -15.82 7.71 -2.87
CA SER A 74 -15.22 7.61 -4.20
C SER A 74 -14.05 8.56 -4.32
N SER A 75 -12.96 8.12 -4.96
CA SER A 75 -11.84 9.01 -5.31
C SER A 75 -12.09 9.62 -6.68
N ARG A 76 -12.19 10.95 -6.71
CA ARG A 76 -12.39 11.68 -7.97
C ARG A 76 -11.20 11.51 -8.89
N THR A 77 -9.98 11.68 -8.37
CA THR A 77 -8.75 11.60 -9.17
C THR A 77 -8.50 10.20 -9.72
N ALA A 78 -8.95 9.13 -9.03
CA ALA A 78 -8.90 7.77 -9.54
C ALA A 78 -9.92 7.53 -10.66
N LEU A 79 -11.15 8.03 -10.52
CA LEU A 79 -12.19 7.91 -11.56
C LEU A 79 -11.88 8.75 -12.81
N GLU A 80 -11.14 9.85 -12.67
CA GLU A 80 -10.63 10.66 -13.79
C GLU A 80 -9.65 9.90 -14.70
N LEU A 81 -8.99 8.85 -14.20
CA LEU A 81 -8.18 7.94 -15.05
C LEU A 81 -9.01 7.24 -16.11
N LEU A 82 -10.29 7.01 -15.79
CA LEU A 82 -11.29 6.38 -16.65
C LEU A 82 -12.12 7.41 -17.43
N GLU A 83 -11.82 8.71 -17.29
CA GLU A 83 -12.53 9.83 -17.93
C GLU A 83 -14.03 9.86 -17.57
N LEU A 84 -14.36 9.37 -16.37
CA LEU A 84 -15.73 9.40 -15.87
C LEU A 84 -16.07 10.81 -15.37
N PRO A 85 -17.20 11.41 -15.81
CA PRO A 85 -17.69 12.66 -15.23
C PRO A 85 -18.17 12.44 -13.79
N PRO A 86 -18.49 13.50 -13.04
CA PRO A 86 -19.25 13.35 -11.80
C PRO A 86 -20.58 12.63 -12.06
N LEU A 87 -20.82 11.52 -11.36
CA LEU A 87 -22.00 10.68 -11.50
C LEU A 87 -22.77 10.60 -10.18
N PRO A 88 -24.09 10.33 -10.21
CA PRO A 88 -24.87 10.09 -9.00
C PRO A 88 -24.31 8.91 -8.19
N GLU A 89 -24.29 9.04 -6.86
CA GLU A 89 -23.76 8.00 -5.96
C GLU A 89 -24.43 6.63 -6.17
N ALA A 90 -25.75 6.61 -6.42
CA ALA A 90 -26.50 5.39 -6.68
C ALA A 90 -26.02 4.66 -7.95
N LEU A 91 -25.69 5.42 -9.01
CA LEU A 91 -25.21 4.85 -10.26
C LEU A 91 -23.80 4.25 -10.10
N LEU A 92 -22.93 4.93 -9.36
CA LEU A 92 -21.61 4.40 -8.99
C LEU A 92 -21.75 3.11 -8.16
N ALA A 93 -22.66 3.10 -7.19
CA ALA A 93 -22.90 1.94 -6.34
C ALA A 93 -23.42 0.73 -7.15
N ASP A 94 -24.36 0.92 -8.07
CA ASP A 94 -24.90 -0.16 -8.90
C ASP A 94 -23.85 -0.75 -9.87
N HIS A 95 -23.09 0.11 -10.57
CA HIS A 95 -22.09 -0.36 -11.52
C HIS A 95 -20.90 -1.03 -10.83
N PHE A 96 -20.38 -0.42 -9.77
CA PHE A 96 -19.15 -0.86 -9.13
C PHE A 96 -19.34 -1.78 -7.91
N SER A 97 -20.59 -2.16 -7.60
CA SER A 97 -20.87 -3.36 -6.78
C SER A 97 -20.90 -4.66 -7.60
N GLY A 98 -20.94 -4.55 -8.93
CA GLY A 98 -21.12 -5.69 -9.84
C GLY A 98 -22.58 -6.05 -10.11
N ASN A 99 -23.56 -5.26 -9.64
CA ASN A 99 -24.98 -5.47 -9.90
C ASN A 99 -25.36 -5.14 -11.34
N ALA A 100 -24.77 -4.09 -11.90
CA ALA A 100 -24.97 -3.68 -13.29
C ALA A 100 -23.61 -3.46 -13.97
N PRO A 101 -22.88 -4.49 -14.41
CA PRO A 101 -21.58 -4.30 -15.05
C PRO A 101 -21.64 -3.31 -16.23
N PRO A 102 -20.68 -2.37 -16.35
CA PRO A 102 -20.64 -1.43 -17.47
C PRO A 102 -20.65 -2.14 -18.84
N ALA A 103 -21.28 -1.51 -19.84
CA ALA A 103 -21.34 -2.08 -21.19
C ALA A 103 -19.94 -2.29 -21.76
N GLY A 104 -19.70 -3.45 -22.39
CA GLY A 104 -18.39 -3.83 -22.94
C GLY A 104 -17.43 -4.49 -21.94
N SER A 105 -17.77 -4.55 -20.64
CA SER A 105 -16.99 -5.32 -19.67
C SER A 105 -16.98 -6.81 -20.01
N ARG A 106 -15.85 -7.47 -19.74
CA ARG A 106 -15.68 -8.91 -19.93
C ARG A 106 -14.96 -9.47 -18.72
N SER A 107 -15.75 -9.94 -17.75
CA SER A 107 -15.22 -10.29 -16.44
C SER A 107 -14.41 -11.58 -16.42
N ALA A 108 -13.34 -11.58 -15.62
CA ALA A 108 -12.44 -12.70 -15.44
C ALA A 108 -11.79 -12.65 -14.05
N ALA A 109 -10.99 -13.66 -13.73
CA ALA A 109 -10.18 -13.73 -12.51
C ALA A 109 -8.76 -14.17 -12.88
N HIS A 110 -7.73 -13.51 -12.34
CA HIS A 110 -6.34 -13.87 -12.59
C HIS A 110 -5.99 -15.22 -11.97
N CYS A 111 -5.23 -16.02 -12.70
CA CYS A 111 -4.52 -17.17 -12.16
C CYS A 111 -3.09 -16.76 -11.79
N TYR A 112 -2.69 -17.02 -10.55
CA TYR A 112 -1.32 -16.83 -10.09
C TYR A 112 -0.97 -17.84 -9.00
N CYS A 113 0.32 -17.96 -8.70
CA CYS A 113 0.84 -18.65 -7.52
C CYS A 113 1.51 -17.61 -6.60
N GLY A 114 2.13 -18.07 -5.51
CA GLY A 114 2.87 -17.19 -4.61
C GLY A 114 3.74 -17.99 -3.64
N HIS A 115 4.89 -17.43 -3.25
CA HIS A 115 5.60 -17.82 -2.04
C HIS A 115 5.03 -17.05 -0.86
N GLN A 116 4.25 -17.74 -0.02
CA GLN A 116 3.64 -17.17 1.18
C GLN A 116 4.54 -17.42 2.38
N PHE A 117 4.99 -16.36 3.04
CA PHE A 117 5.95 -16.43 4.15
C PHE A 117 7.22 -17.25 3.83
N GLY A 118 7.65 -17.19 2.56
CA GLY A 118 8.84 -17.90 2.07
C GLY A 118 8.60 -19.33 1.57
N SER A 119 7.40 -19.89 1.76
CA SER A 119 7.05 -21.24 1.29
C SER A 119 6.17 -21.17 0.04
N PHE A 120 6.48 -21.97 -0.98
CA PHE A 120 5.68 -21.99 -2.21
C PHE A 120 4.27 -22.54 -1.96
N ALA A 121 3.25 -21.72 -2.21
CA ALA A 121 1.87 -22.07 -1.88
C ALA A 121 1.17 -22.93 -2.95
N GLY A 122 1.75 -23.05 -4.15
CA GLY A 122 1.06 -23.60 -5.32
C GLY A 122 0.02 -22.60 -5.87
N GLN A 123 -1.01 -23.11 -6.54
CA GLN A 123 -2.03 -22.26 -7.16
C GLN A 123 -2.80 -21.42 -6.12
N LEU A 124 -2.79 -20.11 -6.35
CA LEU A 124 -3.61 -19.10 -5.71
C LEU A 124 -4.60 -18.55 -6.76
N GLY A 125 -4.52 -17.26 -7.08
CA GLY A 125 -5.40 -16.56 -8.00
C GLY A 125 -6.33 -15.57 -7.30
N ASP A 126 -7.09 -14.84 -8.10
CA ASP A 126 -8.05 -13.84 -7.64
C ASP A 126 -9.23 -14.50 -6.92
N GLY A 127 -9.04 -14.87 -5.65
CA GLY A 127 -10.05 -15.58 -4.87
C GLY A 127 -11.19 -14.69 -4.36
N ALA A 128 -11.00 -13.38 -4.35
CA ALA A 128 -12.02 -12.39 -3.97
C ALA A 128 -11.90 -11.11 -4.80
N ALA A 129 -11.26 -11.19 -5.97
CA ALA A 129 -11.15 -10.10 -6.92
C ALA A 129 -11.71 -10.56 -8.26
N LEU A 130 -12.20 -9.61 -9.04
CA LEU A 130 -12.76 -9.88 -10.35
C LEU A 130 -12.29 -8.79 -11.31
N TYR A 131 -11.45 -9.17 -12.27
CA TYR A 131 -11.16 -8.35 -13.43
C TYR A 131 -12.49 -8.02 -14.12
N LEU A 132 -12.78 -6.73 -14.27
CA LEU A 132 -13.96 -6.24 -14.96
C LEU A 132 -13.66 -5.99 -16.44
N GLY A 133 -12.45 -5.51 -16.72
CA GLY A 133 -12.00 -5.15 -18.06
C GLY A 133 -10.81 -4.19 -18.04
N GLU A 134 -10.22 -3.97 -19.21
CA GLU A 134 -9.24 -2.90 -19.44
C GLU A 134 -9.84 -1.78 -20.27
N VAL A 135 -9.80 -0.57 -19.73
CA VAL A 135 -10.24 0.65 -20.41
C VAL A 135 -9.04 1.37 -21.01
N VAL A 136 -9.20 1.92 -22.22
CA VAL A 136 -8.23 2.82 -22.82
C VAL A 136 -8.82 4.23 -22.88
N ASN A 137 -8.18 5.18 -22.20
CA ASN A 137 -8.62 6.56 -22.16
C ASN A 137 -8.20 7.35 -23.43
N SER A 138 -8.67 8.58 -23.57
CA SER A 138 -8.38 9.43 -24.75
C SER A 138 -6.88 9.72 -24.97
N ARG A 139 -6.05 9.58 -23.92
CA ARG A 139 -4.59 9.72 -23.98
C ARG A 139 -3.87 8.45 -24.41
N GLY A 140 -4.61 7.38 -24.71
CA GLY A 140 -4.05 6.07 -25.06
C GLY A 140 -3.49 5.29 -23.86
N GLN A 141 -3.76 5.73 -22.63
CA GLN A 141 -3.34 5.02 -21.42
C GLN A 141 -4.34 3.90 -21.12
N ARG A 142 -3.80 2.75 -20.71
CA ARG A 142 -4.58 1.56 -20.36
C ARG A 142 -4.73 1.41 -18.86
N TRP A 143 -5.94 1.10 -18.42
CA TRP A 143 -6.28 0.87 -17.02
C TRP A 143 -7.09 -0.41 -16.89
N GLU A 144 -6.55 -1.37 -16.16
CA GLU A 144 -7.23 -2.55 -15.67
C GLU A 144 -8.13 -2.19 -14.49
N LEU A 145 -9.40 -2.61 -14.54
CA LEU A 145 -10.38 -2.44 -13.47
C LEU A 145 -10.62 -3.78 -12.79
N GLN A 146 -10.53 -3.82 -11.46
CA GLN A 146 -10.90 -4.99 -10.65
C GLN A 146 -11.95 -4.64 -9.59
N LEU A 147 -12.96 -5.50 -9.42
CA LEU A 147 -13.90 -5.44 -8.31
C LEU A 147 -13.46 -6.42 -7.22
N LYS A 148 -12.99 -5.93 -6.08
CA LYS A 148 -12.58 -6.75 -4.94
C LYS A 148 -13.75 -6.91 -3.97
N GLY A 149 -14.21 -8.14 -3.74
CA GLY A 149 -15.44 -8.47 -3.00
C GLY A 149 -16.62 -8.86 -3.89
N ALA A 150 -16.42 -9.00 -5.20
CA ALA A 150 -17.46 -9.28 -6.19
C ALA A 150 -18.01 -10.72 -6.18
N GLY A 151 -17.56 -11.57 -5.26
CA GLY A 151 -18.03 -12.95 -5.12
C GLY A 151 -17.00 -14.01 -5.52
N PRO A 152 -17.38 -15.29 -5.49
CA PRO A 152 -16.46 -16.40 -5.66
C PRO A 152 -16.01 -16.61 -7.11
N THR A 153 -14.80 -17.13 -7.25
CA THR A 153 -14.11 -17.48 -8.50
C THR A 153 -13.51 -18.90 -8.38
N PRO A 154 -12.96 -19.49 -9.45
CA PRO A 154 -12.19 -20.74 -9.36
C PRO A 154 -11.05 -20.74 -8.33
N TYR A 155 -10.65 -19.57 -7.87
CA TYR A 155 -9.49 -19.35 -6.99
C TYR A 155 -9.89 -19.02 -5.55
N SER A 156 -11.18 -18.99 -5.21
CA SER A 156 -11.66 -18.64 -3.87
C SER A 156 -11.27 -19.63 -2.76
N ARG A 157 -10.79 -20.83 -3.12
CA ARG A 157 -10.41 -21.88 -2.16
C ARG A 157 -11.55 -22.17 -1.18
N GLN A 158 -11.34 -21.91 0.10
CA GLN A 158 -12.34 -22.07 1.17
C GLN A 158 -13.04 -20.76 1.54
N SER A 159 -12.74 -19.66 0.84
CA SER A 159 -13.33 -18.34 1.05
C SER A 159 -14.60 -18.16 0.23
N ASP A 160 -15.43 -17.19 0.62
CA ASP A 160 -16.68 -16.83 -0.03
C ASP A 160 -16.51 -15.80 -1.17
N GLY A 161 -15.29 -15.34 -1.42
CA GLY A 161 -14.99 -14.31 -2.43
C GLY A 161 -15.52 -12.91 -2.10
N ARG A 162 -15.95 -12.69 -0.85
CA ARG A 162 -16.49 -11.40 -0.38
C ARG A 162 -15.49 -10.66 0.53
N LYS A 163 -15.61 -9.34 0.55
CA LYS A 163 -14.89 -8.46 1.47
C LYS A 163 -15.86 -7.73 2.37
N VAL A 164 -15.34 -7.19 3.46
CA VAL A 164 -16.13 -6.52 4.51
C VAL A 164 -15.74 -5.07 4.66
N LEU A 165 -16.60 -4.29 5.30
CA LEU A 165 -16.49 -2.84 5.36
C LEU A 165 -15.14 -2.37 5.92
N ARG A 166 -14.69 -2.92 7.05
CA ARG A 166 -13.44 -2.54 7.71
C ARG A 166 -12.20 -2.69 6.82
N SER A 167 -12.01 -3.87 6.21
CA SER A 167 -10.87 -4.14 5.33
C SER A 167 -10.98 -3.33 4.05
N SER A 168 -12.21 -3.07 3.59
CA SER A 168 -12.41 -2.34 2.35
C SER A 168 -12.11 -0.84 2.51
N ILE A 169 -12.51 -0.23 3.63
CA ILE A 169 -12.18 1.16 3.94
C ILE A 169 -10.66 1.34 4.07
N ARG A 170 -9.97 0.41 4.74
CA ARG A 170 -8.50 0.46 4.87
C ARG A 170 -7.80 0.44 3.52
N GLU A 171 -8.17 -0.51 2.65
CA GLU A 171 -7.58 -0.63 1.32
C GLU A 171 -7.87 0.59 0.45
N PHE A 172 -9.12 1.06 0.44
CA PHE A 172 -9.53 2.26 -0.29
C PHE A 172 -8.74 3.51 0.15
N LEU A 173 -8.71 3.80 1.45
CA LEU A 173 -8.01 4.98 1.97
C LEU A 173 -6.50 4.89 1.78
N CYS A 174 -5.89 3.71 1.98
CA CYS A 174 -4.44 3.57 1.87
C CYS A 174 -3.95 3.65 0.44
N SER A 175 -4.71 3.11 -0.51
CA SER A 175 -4.45 3.23 -1.94
C SER A 175 -4.33 4.70 -2.35
N GLU A 176 -5.30 5.52 -1.95
CA GLU A 176 -5.29 6.95 -2.29
C GLU A 176 -4.26 7.75 -1.47
N ALA A 177 -4.06 7.42 -0.19
CA ALA A 177 -2.99 8.03 0.61
C ALA A 177 -1.62 7.83 -0.04
N MET A 178 -1.30 6.62 -0.48
CA MET A 178 -0.01 6.31 -1.12
C MET A 178 0.16 7.08 -2.43
N PHE A 179 -0.91 7.22 -3.23
CA PHE A 179 -0.88 8.01 -4.46
C PHE A 179 -0.58 9.49 -4.18
N HIS A 180 -1.26 10.10 -3.22
CA HIS A 180 -1.07 11.51 -2.87
C HIS A 180 0.23 11.78 -2.09
N LEU A 181 0.84 10.77 -1.48
CA LEU A 181 2.23 10.79 -1.00
C LEU A 181 3.26 10.68 -2.14
N GLY A 182 2.82 10.49 -3.39
CA GLY A 182 3.69 10.33 -4.56
C GLY A 182 4.35 8.95 -4.66
N ILE A 183 3.82 7.95 -3.95
CA ILE A 183 4.36 6.58 -3.95
C ILE A 183 3.59 5.73 -4.98
N PRO A 184 4.27 5.02 -5.89
CA PRO A 184 3.61 4.18 -6.88
C PRO A 184 2.67 3.15 -6.24
N THR A 185 1.41 3.12 -6.69
CA THR A 185 0.36 2.28 -6.10
C THR A 185 -0.77 1.99 -7.08
N THR A 186 -1.52 0.90 -6.82
CA THR A 186 -2.89 0.75 -7.34
C THR A 186 -3.79 1.84 -6.80
N ARG A 187 -4.77 2.27 -7.59
CA ARG A 187 -5.75 3.31 -7.24
C ARG A 187 -7.08 2.68 -6.82
N ALA A 188 -7.86 3.40 -6.01
CA ALA A 188 -9.16 2.94 -5.55
C ALA A 188 -10.26 3.93 -5.98
N GLY A 189 -11.07 3.54 -6.97
CA GLY A 189 -12.10 4.41 -7.54
C GLY A 189 -13.32 4.57 -6.63
N THR A 190 -13.86 3.48 -6.10
CA THR A 190 -15.06 3.49 -5.26
C THR A 190 -14.99 2.44 -4.15
N CYS A 191 -15.59 2.74 -3.00
CA CYS A 191 -15.90 1.79 -1.93
C CYS A 191 -17.42 1.71 -1.76
N VAL A 192 -18.01 0.54 -2.01
CA VAL A 192 -19.46 0.33 -2.03
C VAL A 192 -19.83 -0.74 -1.01
N THR A 193 -20.65 -0.40 -0.02
CA THR A 193 -21.18 -1.36 0.96
C THR A 193 -22.58 -1.84 0.55
N SER A 194 -23.11 -2.85 1.23
CA SER A 194 -24.40 -3.47 0.90
C SER A 194 -25.07 -4.06 2.13
N ASP A 195 -26.34 -4.45 2.00
CA ASP A 195 -27.09 -5.13 3.06
C ASP A 195 -26.81 -6.65 3.07
N THR A 196 -26.19 -7.19 2.02
CA THR A 196 -25.75 -8.60 1.96
C THR A 196 -24.73 -8.86 3.07
N LYS A 197 -24.96 -9.89 3.88
CA LYS A 197 -24.11 -10.23 5.03
C LYS A 197 -23.20 -11.41 4.76
N VAL A 198 -22.01 -11.37 5.34
CA VAL A 198 -21.07 -12.51 5.38
C VAL A 198 -20.54 -12.73 6.78
N LEU A 199 -20.25 -13.99 7.09
CA LEU A 199 -19.73 -14.39 8.40
C LEU A 199 -18.22 -14.15 8.46
N ARG A 200 -17.74 -13.43 9.46
CA ARG A 200 -16.31 -13.20 9.71
C ARG A 200 -15.99 -13.39 11.18
N ASP A 201 -14.89 -14.05 11.44
CA ASP A 201 -14.22 -14.03 12.73
C ASP A 201 -13.14 -12.93 12.67
N VAL A 202 -13.37 -11.82 13.36
CA VAL A 202 -12.52 -10.62 13.26
C VAL A 202 -11.16 -10.83 13.94
N PHE A 203 -11.15 -11.59 15.03
CA PHE A 203 -9.99 -11.80 15.89
C PHE A 203 -9.47 -13.24 15.85
N TYR A 204 -10.06 -14.10 15.03
CA TYR A 204 -9.75 -15.53 14.96
C TYR A 204 -9.92 -16.24 16.31
N ASP A 205 -10.87 -15.78 17.13
CA ASP A 205 -11.13 -16.24 18.50
C ASP A 205 -12.33 -17.20 18.59
N GLY A 206 -12.92 -17.55 17.45
CA GLY A 206 -14.13 -18.35 17.32
C GLY A 206 -15.42 -17.54 17.34
N ASN A 207 -15.38 -16.22 17.62
CA ASN A 207 -16.56 -15.37 17.76
C ASN A 207 -16.94 -14.70 16.45
N SER A 208 -17.47 -15.50 15.53
CA SER A 208 -17.91 -15.02 14.22
C SER A 208 -19.11 -14.06 14.30
N LYS A 209 -19.06 -12.98 13.52
CA LYS A 209 -20.11 -11.96 13.37
C LYS A 209 -20.51 -11.80 11.91
N HIS A 210 -21.75 -11.36 11.70
CA HIS A 210 -22.23 -10.98 10.37
C HIS A 210 -21.80 -9.55 10.05
N GLU A 211 -20.97 -9.39 9.03
CA GLU A 211 -20.50 -8.11 8.52
C GLU A 211 -21.11 -7.80 7.13
N ASN A 212 -21.22 -6.53 6.77
CA ASN A 212 -21.70 -6.12 5.45
C ASN A 212 -20.69 -6.45 4.36
N CYS A 213 -21.16 -7.07 3.28
CA CYS A 213 -20.39 -7.20 2.05
C CYS A 213 -20.05 -5.81 1.51
N THR A 214 -18.78 -5.61 1.22
CA THR A 214 -18.28 -4.35 0.66
C THR A 214 -17.38 -4.68 -0.52
N ILE A 215 -17.49 -3.86 -1.57
CA ILE A 215 -16.78 -4.01 -2.84
C ILE A 215 -15.95 -2.76 -3.08
N ILE A 216 -14.69 -2.94 -3.50
CA ILE A 216 -13.83 -1.85 -3.97
C ILE A 216 -13.62 -1.98 -5.47
N LEU A 217 -13.74 -0.86 -6.18
CA LEU A 217 -13.17 -0.71 -7.52
C LEU A 217 -11.69 -0.35 -7.41
N ARG A 218 -10.83 -1.26 -7.83
CA ARG A 218 -9.38 -1.04 -7.96
C ARG A 218 -9.04 -0.74 -9.40
N ILE A 219 -8.09 0.17 -9.60
CA ILE A 219 -7.65 0.64 -10.91
C ILE A 219 -6.12 0.61 -10.95
N ALA A 220 -5.53 0.00 -11.97
CA ALA A 220 -4.08 0.00 -12.18
C ALA A 220 -3.76 -0.19 -13.66
N PRO A 221 -2.52 0.09 -14.12
CA PRO A 221 -2.12 -0.28 -15.48
C PRO A 221 -2.24 -1.80 -15.70
N THR A 222 -1.89 -2.59 -14.68
CA THR A 222 -2.14 -4.03 -14.61
C THR A 222 -2.04 -4.53 -13.16
N PHE A 223 -2.72 -5.64 -12.85
CA PHE A 223 -2.57 -6.39 -11.61
C PHE A 223 -1.70 -7.65 -11.75
N LEU A 224 -0.90 -7.76 -12.82
CA LEU A 224 0.11 -8.81 -12.94
C LEU A 224 1.20 -8.67 -11.86
N ARG A 225 1.53 -9.81 -11.26
CA ARG A 225 2.41 -9.95 -10.10
C ARG A 225 3.63 -10.79 -10.45
N PHE A 226 4.63 -10.85 -9.57
CA PHE A 226 5.69 -11.85 -9.68
C PHE A 226 5.07 -13.26 -9.64
N GLY A 227 4.14 -13.47 -8.71
CA GLY A 227 3.34 -14.69 -8.59
C GLY A 227 2.55 -15.08 -9.85
N SER A 228 2.26 -14.14 -10.75
CA SER A 228 1.61 -14.46 -12.03
C SER A 228 2.51 -15.31 -12.92
N PHE A 229 3.83 -15.12 -12.89
CA PHE A 229 4.79 -15.97 -13.60
C PHE A 229 5.03 -17.29 -12.87
N GLU A 230 4.82 -17.34 -11.55
CA GLU A 230 4.98 -18.56 -10.75
C GLU A 230 3.93 -19.65 -11.05
N ILE A 231 2.94 -19.39 -11.92
CA ILE A 231 2.11 -20.47 -12.48
C ILE A 231 2.93 -21.47 -13.29
N LEU A 232 4.11 -21.04 -13.75
CA LEU A 232 5.07 -21.79 -14.55
C LEU A 232 6.14 -22.47 -13.69
N LYS A 233 6.13 -22.28 -12.36
CA LYS A 233 7.14 -22.84 -11.47
C LYS A 233 7.09 -24.38 -11.52
N PRO A 234 8.23 -25.06 -11.77
CA PRO A 234 8.33 -26.51 -11.62
C PRO A 234 8.13 -26.92 -10.15
N GLU A 235 8.16 -28.23 -9.90
CA GLU A 235 8.04 -28.75 -8.54
C GLU A 235 9.07 -28.12 -7.60
N ASP A 236 8.58 -27.59 -6.51
CA ASP A 236 9.36 -26.96 -5.46
C ASP A 236 9.94 -28.02 -4.53
N GLU A 237 11.26 -28.04 -4.37
CA GLU A 237 11.96 -29.09 -3.61
C GLU A 237 11.52 -29.17 -2.14
N LEU A 238 11.14 -28.04 -1.54
CA LEU A 238 10.76 -27.97 -0.13
C LEU A 238 9.31 -28.38 0.12
N THR A 239 8.41 -27.99 -0.78
CA THR A 239 6.96 -28.17 -0.57
C THR A 239 6.34 -29.30 -1.39
N GLY A 240 7.04 -29.79 -2.42
CA GLY A 240 6.51 -30.72 -3.43
C GLY A 240 5.38 -30.12 -4.29
N ARG A 241 5.12 -28.81 -4.17
CA ARG A 241 4.08 -28.12 -4.93
C ARG A 241 4.65 -27.60 -6.24
N GLN A 242 3.82 -27.54 -7.28
CA GLN A 242 4.17 -26.96 -8.57
C GLN A 242 3.09 -26.00 -9.04
N GLY A 243 3.45 -25.10 -9.96
CA GLY A 243 2.47 -24.27 -10.65
C GLY A 243 1.48 -25.10 -11.48
N PRO A 244 0.27 -24.60 -11.76
CA PRO A 244 -0.69 -25.31 -12.61
C PRO A 244 -0.26 -25.40 -14.09
N SER A 245 0.71 -24.59 -14.52
CA SER A 245 1.19 -24.49 -15.90
C SER A 245 2.71 -24.74 -16.00
N SER A 246 3.29 -25.53 -15.10
CA SER A 246 4.75 -25.75 -14.98
C SER A 246 5.45 -26.16 -16.28
N ASN A 247 4.77 -26.88 -17.16
CA ASN A 247 5.34 -27.40 -18.42
C ASN A 247 5.02 -26.53 -19.65
N ARG A 248 4.61 -25.26 -19.48
CA ARG A 248 4.11 -24.40 -20.57
C ARG A 248 5.02 -23.20 -20.85
N ASN A 249 6.19 -23.45 -21.43
CA ASN A 249 7.12 -22.36 -21.82
C ASN A 249 6.50 -21.39 -22.83
N ASP A 250 5.58 -21.85 -23.67
CA ASP A 250 4.81 -21.01 -24.59
C ASP A 250 4.05 -19.90 -23.86
N ILE A 251 3.46 -20.20 -22.69
CA ILE A 251 2.78 -19.20 -21.85
C ILE A 251 3.79 -18.23 -21.25
N ARG A 252 4.99 -18.69 -20.86
CA ARG A 252 6.08 -17.82 -20.37
C ARG A 252 6.45 -16.75 -21.39
N ILE A 253 6.72 -17.17 -22.61
CA ILE A 253 7.09 -16.29 -23.72
C ILE A 253 5.95 -15.30 -23.99
N GLN A 254 4.71 -15.80 -24.09
CA GLN A 254 3.54 -14.97 -24.35
C GLN A 254 3.29 -13.93 -23.25
N MET A 255 3.49 -14.28 -21.98
CA MET A 255 3.41 -13.35 -20.85
C MET A 255 4.51 -12.30 -20.91
N LEU A 256 5.76 -12.68 -21.21
CA LEU A 256 6.86 -11.73 -21.37
C LEU A 256 6.62 -10.77 -22.54
N ASP A 257 6.22 -11.28 -23.69
CA ASP A 257 5.90 -10.45 -24.87
C ASP A 257 4.77 -9.48 -24.57
N TYR A 258 3.71 -9.94 -23.91
CA TYR A 258 2.60 -9.08 -23.50
C TYR A 258 3.04 -8.00 -22.52
N VAL A 259 3.71 -8.37 -21.43
CA VAL A 259 4.10 -7.44 -20.36
C VAL A 259 5.10 -6.42 -20.90
N ILE A 260 6.14 -6.87 -21.59
CA ILE A 260 7.19 -5.98 -22.10
C ILE A 260 6.63 -5.09 -23.21
N GLY A 261 5.91 -5.66 -24.19
CA GLY A 261 5.34 -4.88 -25.29
C GLY A 261 4.29 -3.85 -24.86
N THR A 262 3.53 -4.13 -23.80
CA THR A 262 2.44 -3.25 -23.35
C THR A 262 2.90 -2.23 -22.31
N PHE A 263 3.73 -2.64 -21.34
CA PHE A 263 4.06 -1.81 -20.18
C PHE A 263 5.53 -1.35 -20.10
N TYR A 264 6.39 -1.91 -20.96
CA TYR A 264 7.80 -1.54 -21.11
C TYR A 264 8.15 -1.30 -22.59
N PRO A 265 7.39 -0.45 -23.31
CA PRO A 265 7.55 -0.29 -24.75
C PRO A 265 8.94 0.23 -25.14
N GLU A 266 9.58 1.05 -24.30
CA GLU A 266 10.96 1.52 -24.51
C GLU A 266 11.95 0.35 -24.50
N THR A 267 11.81 -0.59 -23.57
CA THR A 267 12.61 -1.83 -23.53
C THR A 267 12.39 -2.68 -24.78
N GLN A 268 11.14 -2.81 -25.23
CA GLN A 268 10.82 -3.52 -26.47
C GLN A 268 11.43 -2.86 -27.71
N GLN A 269 11.43 -1.52 -27.77
CA GLN A 269 11.99 -0.75 -28.88
C GLN A 269 13.52 -0.77 -28.91
N ALA A 270 14.18 -0.78 -27.74
CA ALA A 270 15.63 -0.85 -27.65
C ALA A 270 16.20 -2.20 -28.10
N HIS A 271 15.43 -3.29 -27.93
CA HIS A 271 15.86 -4.66 -28.25
C HIS A 271 14.79 -5.43 -29.04
N PRO A 272 14.43 -5.01 -30.27
CA PRO A 272 13.30 -5.55 -31.01
C PRO A 272 13.51 -7.01 -31.46
N GLU A 273 14.75 -7.39 -31.77
CA GLU A 273 15.10 -8.72 -32.32
C GLU A 273 15.90 -9.59 -31.34
N ASN A 274 16.34 -9.05 -30.19
CA ASN A 274 17.13 -9.77 -29.20
C ASN A 274 16.32 -9.98 -27.91
N GLN A 275 15.59 -11.10 -27.84
CA GLN A 275 14.72 -11.42 -26.72
C GLN A 275 15.47 -11.55 -25.39
N VAL A 276 16.69 -12.12 -25.39
CA VAL A 276 17.47 -12.28 -24.15
C VAL A 276 17.87 -10.92 -23.59
N GLN A 277 18.41 -10.01 -24.42
CA GLN A 277 18.74 -8.66 -23.98
C GLN A 277 17.51 -7.86 -23.59
N ARG A 278 16.40 -8.00 -24.33
CA ARG A 278 15.11 -7.40 -24.00
C ARG A 278 14.63 -7.83 -22.62
N ASN A 279 14.63 -9.14 -22.35
CA ASN A 279 14.17 -9.71 -21.09
C ASN A 279 15.10 -9.29 -19.93
N ALA A 280 16.41 -9.23 -20.16
CA ALA A 280 17.37 -8.72 -19.19
C ALA A 280 17.16 -7.22 -18.89
N ALA A 281 16.93 -6.40 -19.90
CA ALA A 281 16.63 -4.97 -19.72
C ALA A 281 15.29 -4.75 -19.01
N PHE A 282 14.27 -5.55 -19.31
CA PHE A 282 13.00 -5.57 -18.57
C PHE A 282 13.21 -5.92 -17.10
N PHE A 283 13.95 -7.00 -16.82
CA PHE A 283 14.22 -7.44 -15.46
C PHE A 283 15.05 -6.42 -14.66
N ARG A 284 15.98 -5.72 -15.30
CA ARG A 284 16.70 -4.58 -14.71
C ARG A 284 15.75 -3.46 -14.30
N GLU A 285 14.84 -3.06 -15.17
CA GLU A 285 13.85 -2.02 -14.84
C GLU A 285 12.93 -2.45 -13.70
N VAL A 286 12.46 -3.71 -13.68
CA VAL A 286 11.66 -4.25 -12.56
C VAL A 286 12.44 -4.22 -11.24
N THR A 287 13.72 -4.60 -11.28
CA THR A 287 14.64 -4.54 -10.13
C THR A 287 14.78 -3.11 -9.60
N GLN A 288 15.08 -2.14 -10.47
CA GLN A 288 15.25 -0.73 -10.09
C GLN A 288 13.93 -0.12 -9.57
N ARG A 289 12.79 -0.39 -10.21
CA ARG A 289 11.47 0.06 -9.74
C ARG A 289 11.14 -0.49 -8.36
N THR A 290 11.42 -1.76 -8.12
CA THR A 290 11.20 -2.40 -6.82
C THR A 290 12.08 -1.77 -5.74
N ALA A 291 13.36 -1.51 -6.04
CA ALA A 291 14.29 -0.84 -5.13
C ALA A 291 13.83 0.59 -4.77
N ARG A 292 13.43 1.39 -5.77
CA ARG A 292 12.86 2.73 -5.53
C ARG A 292 11.59 2.68 -4.68
N LEU A 293 10.68 1.75 -4.99
CA LEU A 293 9.41 1.61 -4.28
C LEU A 293 9.61 1.34 -2.79
N VAL A 294 10.46 0.36 -2.45
CA VAL A 294 10.71 0.03 -1.04
C VAL A 294 11.49 1.12 -0.33
N ALA A 295 12.37 1.87 -1.03
CA ALA A 295 12.99 3.07 -0.47
C ALA A 295 11.95 4.15 -0.11
N GLU A 296 10.95 4.41 -0.96
CA GLU A 296 9.85 5.32 -0.64
C GLU A 296 9.07 4.85 0.60
N TRP A 297 8.79 3.54 0.71
CA TRP A 297 8.13 2.97 1.89
C TRP A 297 8.92 3.24 3.17
N GLN A 298 10.25 3.08 3.14
CA GLN A 298 11.11 3.40 4.27
C GLN A 298 11.03 4.91 4.61
N CYS A 299 11.10 5.79 3.62
CA CYS A 299 11.08 7.24 3.85
C CYS A 299 9.77 7.78 4.47
N VAL A 300 8.65 7.08 4.32
CA VAL A 300 7.36 7.46 4.93
C VAL A 300 6.93 6.57 6.10
N GLY A 301 7.77 5.61 6.49
CA GLY A 301 7.48 4.71 7.60
C GLY A 301 6.33 3.73 7.32
N PHE A 302 6.11 3.38 6.06
CA PHE A 302 5.09 2.41 5.65
C PHE A 302 5.61 0.97 5.80
N CYS A 303 4.82 0.11 6.44
CA CYS A 303 5.07 -1.31 6.56
C CYS A 303 3.92 -2.09 5.90
N HIS A 304 4.23 -2.88 4.86
CA HIS A 304 3.23 -3.58 4.05
C HIS A 304 2.60 -4.79 4.78
N GLY A 305 3.38 -5.50 5.59
CA GLY A 305 2.93 -6.62 6.44
C GLY A 305 2.74 -7.98 5.74
N VAL A 306 2.64 -8.03 4.42
CA VAL A 306 2.48 -9.28 3.64
C VAL A 306 3.18 -9.18 2.27
N LEU A 307 4.51 -9.21 2.27
CA LEU A 307 5.33 -9.13 1.04
C LEU A 307 5.60 -10.52 0.45
N ASN A 308 4.52 -11.26 0.19
CA ASN A 308 4.60 -12.49 -0.60
C ASN A 308 4.87 -12.16 -2.08
N THR A 309 5.39 -13.11 -2.87
CA THR A 309 5.61 -12.88 -4.32
C THR A 309 4.32 -12.64 -5.09
N ASP A 310 3.17 -13.13 -4.61
CA ASP A 310 1.86 -12.78 -5.15
C ASP A 310 1.46 -11.31 -4.87
N ASN A 311 2.10 -10.61 -3.93
CA ASN A 311 1.83 -9.19 -3.66
C ASN A 311 2.90 -8.25 -4.22
N MET A 312 3.78 -8.75 -5.09
CA MET A 312 4.79 -7.93 -5.77
C MET A 312 4.33 -7.61 -7.18
N SER A 313 4.04 -6.35 -7.47
CA SER A 313 3.62 -5.91 -8.81
C SER A 313 4.77 -5.99 -9.81
N ILE A 314 4.48 -6.47 -11.02
CA ILE A 314 5.45 -6.45 -12.12
C ILE A 314 5.77 -5.01 -12.59
N MET A 315 5.00 -4.02 -12.16
CA MET A 315 5.16 -2.60 -12.50
C MET A 315 5.82 -1.78 -11.38
N GLY A 316 6.18 -2.39 -10.26
CA GLY A 316 6.69 -1.65 -9.10
C GLY A 316 5.63 -0.77 -8.43
N LEU A 317 4.39 -1.26 -8.34
CA LEU A 317 3.29 -0.61 -7.61
C LEU A 317 3.10 -1.27 -6.24
N THR A 318 2.73 -0.46 -5.23
CA THR A 318 2.14 -0.98 -3.99
C THR A 318 0.77 -1.59 -4.29
N ILE A 319 0.56 -2.86 -3.93
CA ILE A 319 -0.67 -3.61 -4.23
C ILE A 319 -1.12 -4.44 -3.03
N ASP A 320 -2.43 -4.73 -2.93
CA ASP A 320 -3.01 -5.62 -1.92
C ASP A 320 -2.77 -5.18 -0.46
N TYR A 321 -3.42 -4.07 -0.11
CA TYR A 321 -3.48 -3.53 1.25
C TYR A 321 -4.28 -4.43 2.20
N GLY A 322 -3.57 -5.29 2.93
CA GLY A 322 -4.12 -6.10 4.02
C GLY A 322 -3.76 -5.50 5.39
N PRO A 323 -2.95 -6.20 6.20
CA PRO A 323 -2.53 -5.73 7.51
C PRO A 323 -1.32 -4.78 7.43
N PHE A 324 -1.42 -3.74 6.61
CA PHE A 324 -0.39 -2.69 6.53
C PHE A 324 -0.43 -1.77 7.76
N GLY A 325 0.62 -0.98 7.97
CA GLY A 325 0.61 0.11 8.94
C GLY A 325 1.64 1.18 8.60
N PHE A 326 1.26 2.46 8.78
CA PHE A 326 2.22 3.54 8.92
C PHE A 326 2.70 3.57 10.37
N MET A 327 4.01 3.69 10.59
CA MET A 327 4.59 3.76 11.92
C MET A 327 4.15 5.05 12.63
N ASP A 328 3.62 4.89 13.84
CA ASP A 328 3.39 5.99 14.75
C ASP A 328 4.72 6.40 15.41
N ARG A 329 5.19 5.62 16.39
CA ARG A 329 6.56 5.73 16.90
C ARG A 329 7.54 5.03 15.96
N PHE A 330 8.74 5.57 15.81
CA PHE A 330 9.77 4.86 15.07
C PHE A 330 10.19 3.58 15.81
N ASP A 331 10.05 2.45 15.13
CA ASP A 331 10.51 1.15 15.60
C ASP A 331 11.05 0.39 14.38
N PRO A 332 12.37 0.19 14.26
CA PRO A 332 12.94 -0.49 13.09
C PRO A 332 12.43 -1.93 12.96
N SER A 333 11.99 -2.54 14.07
CA SER A 333 11.42 -3.88 14.12
C SER A 333 9.89 -3.90 14.09
N TYR A 334 9.25 -2.80 13.68
CA TYR A 334 7.80 -2.70 13.62
C TYR A 334 7.17 -3.79 12.75
N ILE A 335 6.28 -4.58 13.36
CA ILE A 335 5.48 -5.61 12.70
C ILE A 335 4.03 -5.14 12.74
N CYS A 336 3.46 -4.82 11.56
CA CYS A 336 2.07 -4.41 11.43
C CYS A 336 1.11 -5.60 11.32
N ASN A 337 1.59 -6.75 10.86
CA ASN A 337 0.78 -7.95 10.67
C ASN A 337 0.79 -8.84 11.93
N ALA A 338 -0.35 -8.93 12.60
CA ALA A 338 -0.49 -9.78 13.79
C ALA A 338 -0.23 -11.27 13.54
N SER A 339 -0.32 -11.75 12.29
CA SER A 339 -0.01 -13.13 11.93
C SER A 339 1.48 -13.38 11.66
N ASP A 340 2.30 -12.31 11.55
CA ASP A 340 3.74 -12.43 11.30
C ASP A 340 4.53 -12.57 12.61
N ASN A 341 4.40 -13.75 13.23
CA ASN A 341 5.02 -14.05 14.52
C ASN A 341 6.56 -14.03 14.48
N ARG A 342 7.16 -14.15 13.30
CA ARG A 342 8.63 -14.18 13.11
C ARG A 342 9.20 -12.83 12.66
N GLY A 343 8.35 -11.85 12.36
CA GLY A 343 8.75 -10.56 11.82
C GLY A 343 9.42 -10.65 10.46
N ARG A 344 9.01 -11.62 9.61
CA ARG A 344 9.55 -11.76 8.25
C ARG A 344 9.32 -10.49 7.44
N TYR A 345 8.18 -9.84 7.64
CA TYR A 345 7.76 -8.62 6.94
C TYR A 345 7.83 -7.40 7.84
N ALA A 346 8.66 -7.43 8.89
CA ALA A 346 8.92 -6.26 9.71
C ALA A 346 9.48 -5.10 8.86
N TYR A 347 9.31 -3.87 9.34
CA TYR A 347 9.67 -2.66 8.61
C TYR A 347 11.11 -2.69 8.06
N ASN A 348 12.11 -3.06 8.87
CA ASN A 348 13.50 -3.16 8.43
C ASN A 348 13.82 -4.37 7.53
N GLN A 349 12.93 -5.36 7.43
CA GLN A 349 13.12 -6.53 6.56
C GLN A 349 12.61 -6.29 5.14
N GLN A 350 11.76 -5.27 4.92
CA GLN A 350 11.13 -5.04 3.61
C GLN A 350 12.13 -4.96 2.44
N PRO A 351 13.29 -4.26 2.55
CA PRO A 351 14.28 -4.22 1.46
C PRO A 351 14.82 -5.60 1.09
N GLU A 352 15.24 -6.40 2.07
CA GLU A 352 15.80 -7.74 1.82
C GLU A 352 14.73 -8.72 1.30
N ILE A 353 13.50 -8.61 1.79
CA ILE A 353 12.39 -9.44 1.30
C ILE A 353 12.04 -9.10 -0.16
N CYS A 354 12.04 -7.82 -0.53
CA CYS A 354 11.80 -7.42 -1.92
C CYS A 354 12.91 -7.92 -2.85
N LYS A 355 14.18 -7.88 -2.40
CA LYS A 355 15.32 -8.48 -3.10
C LYS A 355 15.16 -10.00 -3.27
N TRP A 356 14.75 -10.69 -2.20
CA TRP A 356 14.46 -12.13 -2.23
C TRP A 356 13.32 -12.46 -3.22
N ASN A 357 12.26 -11.64 -3.24
CA ASN A 357 11.15 -11.80 -4.18
C ASN A 357 11.59 -11.62 -5.65
N LEU A 358 12.53 -10.72 -5.94
CA LEU A 358 13.13 -10.59 -7.28
C LEU A 358 13.90 -11.86 -7.68
N GLY A 359 14.60 -12.51 -6.74
CA GLY A 359 15.21 -13.82 -6.97
C GLY A 359 14.17 -14.89 -7.34
N LYS A 360 13.00 -14.88 -6.69
CA LYS A 360 11.89 -15.79 -7.06
C LYS A 360 11.29 -15.51 -8.42
N LEU A 361 11.22 -14.24 -8.83
CA LEU A 361 10.86 -13.89 -10.19
C LEU A 361 11.92 -14.42 -11.19
N ALA A 362 13.21 -14.22 -10.90
CA ALA A 362 14.30 -14.68 -11.75
C ALA A 362 14.25 -16.21 -11.99
N GLU A 363 13.99 -17.00 -10.96
CA GLU A 363 13.85 -18.47 -11.05
C GLU A 363 12.78 -18.89 -12.09
N VAL A 364 11.64 -18.19 -12.16
CA VAL A 364 10.52 -18.58 -13.03
C VAL A 364 10.60 -18.02 -14.45
N LEU A 365 11.53 -17.10 -14.71
CA LEU A 365 11.82 -16.57 -16.05
C LEU A 365 12.76 -17.48 -16.86
N VAL A 366 13.41 -18.46 -16.25
CA VAL A 366 14.21 -19.48 -16.97
C VAL A 366 13.30 -20.31 -17.90
N PRO A 367 13.68 -20.58 -19.18
CA PRO A 367 14.98 -20.28 -19.80
C PRO A 367 15.08 -18.94 -20.54
N GLU A 368 13.98 -18.16 -20.58
CA GLU A 368 13.89 -16.91 -21.36
C GLU A 368 14.81 -15.79 -20.83
N LEU A 369 15.19 -15.89 -19.55
CA LEU A 369 16.28 -15.14 -18.94
C LEU A 369 17.13 -16.12 -18.10
N PRO A 370 18.40 -16.38 -18.45
CA PRO A 370 19.25 -17.26 -17.69
C PRO A 370 19.44 -16.75 -16.25
N LEU A 371 19.39 -17.66 -15.27
CA LEU A 371 19.45 -17.31 -13.85
C LEU A 371 20.72 -16.53 -13.49
N LYS A 372 21.86 -16.87 -14.11
CA LYS A 372 23.13 -16.17 -13.94
C LYS A 372 23.02 -14.68 -14.29
N ASP A 373 22.36 -14.36 -15.39
CA ASP A 373 22.24 -12.99 -15.89
C ASP A 373 21.28 -12.17 -15.01
N SER A 374 20.13 -12.76 -14.65
CA SER A 374 19.20 -12.12 -13.70
C SER A 374 19.80 -11.91 -12.32
N GLN A 375 20.60 -12.85 -11.80
CA GLN A 375 21.24 -12.69 -10.50
C GLN A 375 22.29 -11.58 -10.52
N SER A 376 23.11 -11.51 -11.59
CA SER A 376 24.05 -10.39 -11.81
C SER A 376 23.34 -9.05 -11.77
N ILE A 377 22.16 -8.94 -12.40
CA ILE A 377 21.36 -7.71 -12.38
C ILE A 377 20.89 -7.35 -10.96
N ILE A 378 20.43 -8.32 -10.16
CA ILE A 378 20.03 -8.04 -8.76
C ILE A 378 21.24 -7.54 -7.97
N ASP A 379 22.37 -8.22 -8.09
CA ASP A 379 23.58 -7.95 -7.31
C ASP A 379 24.20 -6.58 -7.68
N GLU A 380 24.13 -6.18 -8.94
CA GLU A 380 24.67 -4.90 -9.44
C GLU A 380 23.75 -3.71 -9.15
N GLU A 381 22.43 -3.88 -9.30
CA GLU A 381 21.50 -2.76 -9.42
C GLU A 381 20.71 -2.49 -8.12
N TYR A 382 20.29 -3.53 -7.40
CA TYR A 382 19.25 -3.40 -6.38
C TYR A 382 19.69 -2.54 -5.19
N ASP A 383 20.79 -2.90 -4.53
CA ASP A 383 21.25 -2.21 -3.32
C ASP A 383 21.72 -0.79 -3.66
N THR A 384 22.43 -0.63 -4.78
CA THR A 384 22.89 0.65 -5.30
C THR A 384 21.71 1.60 -5.52
N GLU A 385 20.67 1.13 -6.21
CA GLU A 385 19.50 1.95 -6.53
C GLU A 385 18.64 2.26 -5.30
N PHE A 386 18.49 1.27 -4.39
CA PHE A 386 17.79 1.46 -3.12
C PHE A 386 18.46 2.55 -2.29
N GLN A 387 19.77 2.44 -2.05
CA GLN A 387 20.52 3.39 -1.22
C GLN A 387 20.52 4.79 -1.82
N ARG A 388 20.75 4.88 -3.14
CA ARG A 388 20.73 6.14 -3.87
C ARG A 388 19.37 6.84 -3.74
N HIS A 389 18.27 6.14 -3.97
CA HIS A 389 16.91 6.70 -3.91
C HIS A 389 16.50 7.04 -2.47
N TYR A 390 16.80 6.16 -1.52
CA TYR A 390 16.54 6.37 -0.09
C TYR A 390 17.26 7.62 0.42
N LEU A 391 18.57 7.73 0.20
CA LEU A 391 19.35 8.87 0.67
C LEU A 391 18.90 10.18 -0.01
N GLN A 392 18.61 10.15 -1.30
CA GLN A 392 18.09 11.31 -2.03
C GLN A 392 16.78 11.83 -1.39
N LYS A 393 15.88 10.91 -0.99
CA LYS A 393 14.63 11.28 -0.32
C LYS A 393 14.86 11.75 1.11
N MET A 394 15.69 11.07 1.90
CA MET A 394 16.00 11.48 3.27
C MET A 394 16.67 12.85 3.34
N ARG A 395 17.54 13.18 2.38
CA ARG A 395 18.14 14.52 2.27
C ARG A 395 17.10 15.60 2.02
N LYS A 396 16.12 15.37 1.13
CA LYS A 396 14.98 16.30 0.95
C LYS A 396 14.15 16.45 2.22
N LYS A 397 13.91 15.35 2.95
CA LYS A 397 13.18 15.37 4.23
C LYS A 397 13.93 16.15 5.32
N LEU A 398 15.27 16.21 5.24
CA LEU A 398 16.14 16.97 6.14
C LEU A 398 16.52 18.36 5.60
N GLY A 399 16.07 18.75 4.40
CA GLY A 399 16.42 20.02 3.80
C GLY A 399 17.89 20.18 3.39
N LEU A 400 18.56 19.06 3.05
CA LEU A 400 19.93 19.05 2.50
C LEU A 400 19.82 19.05 0.96
N LEU A 401 19.97 20.22 0.33
CA LEU A 401 19.53 20.46 -1.05
C LEU A 401 20.67 20.76 -2.04
N GLN A 402 21.73 21.41 -1.58
CA GLN A 402 22.77 22.02 -2.41
C GLN A 402 23.91 21.04 -2.71
N CYS A 403 24.44 20.36 -1.69
CA CYS A 403 25.58 19.47 -1.84
C CYS A 403 25.32 18.11 -1.18
N GLU A 404 25.81 17.03 -1.80
CA GLU A 404 25.85 15.71 -1.16
C GLU A 404 27.14 15.62 -0.36
N GLN A 405 27.06 15.09 0.87
CA GLN A 405 28.23 14.81 1.70
C GLN A 405 28.28 13.32 2.02
N GLU A 406 29.48 12.77 2.15
CA GLU A 406 29.68 11.35 2.45
C GLU A 406 29.06 10.95 3.80
N ASP A 407 28.97 11.88 4.77
CA ASP A 407 28.40 11.65 6.09
C ASP A 407 26.86 11.86 6.18
N ASP A 408 26.17 12.14 5.06
CA ASP A 408 24.71 12.38 5.06
C ASP A 408 23.93 11.12 5.50
N ASP A 409 24.40 9.92 5.13
CA ASP A 409 23.81 8.64 5.52
C ASP A 409 23.93 8.38 7.03
N LYS A 410 25.06 8.77 7.62
CA LYS A 410 25.35 8.68 9.04
C LYS A 410 24.47 9.63 9.83
N LEU A 411 24.29 10.87 9.36
CA LEU A 411 23.39 11.84 9.99
C LEU A 411 21.95 11.33 10.04
N VAL A 412 21.48 10.72 8.96
CA VAL A 412 20.17 10.06 8.87
C VAL A 412 20.09 8.88 9.84
N SER A 413 21.10 8.02 9.88
CA SER A 413 21.13 6.84 10.75
C SER A 413 21.12 7.22 12.23
N GLU A 414 21.88 8.25 12.62
CA GLU A 414 21.88 8.80 13.98
C GLU A 414 20.53 9.41 14.37
N LEU A 415 19.84 10.09 13.44
CA LEU A 415 18.48 10.59 13.68
C LEU A 415 17.52 9.45 14.00
N LEU A 416 17.53 8.40 13.18
CA LEU A 416 16.67 7.23 13.37
C LEU A 416 16.97 6.50 14.69
N ASP A 417 18.25 6.39 15.09
CA ASP A 417 18.62 5.85 16.42
C ASP A 417 18.02 6.68 17.55
N ILE A 418 18.10 8.02 17.47
CA ILE A 418 17.52 8.91 18.48
C ILE A 418 16.00 8.76 18.53
N MET A 419 15.34 8.71 17.38
CA MET A 419 13.89 8.49 17.30
C MET A 419 13.51 7.14 17.93
N TYR A 420 14.31 6.09 17.73
CA TYR A 420 14.08 4.79 18.34
C TYR A 420 14.26 4.82 19.86
N ARG A 421 15.33 5.46 20.35
CA ARG A 421 15.65 5.55 21.79
C ARG A 421 14.64 6.38 22.56
N THR A 422 14.14 7.46 21.96
CA THR A 422 13.16 8.37 22.54
C THR A 422 11.71 7.93 22.30
N GLY A 423 11.50 6.95 21.41
CA GLY A 423 10.18 6.53 20.95
C GLY A 423 9.44 7.67 20.24
N ALA A 424 10.15 8.51 19.49
CA ALA A 424 9.56 9.67 18.84
C ALA A 424 8.65 9.30 17.67
N ASP A 425 7.63 10.13 17.46
CA ASP A 425 6.71 9.99 16.34
C ASP A 425 7.46 10.14 15.01
N PHE A 426 7.33 9.13 14.15
CA PHE A 426 8.10 9.05 12.91
C PHE A 426 7.83 10.22 11.98
N THR A 427 6.55 10.56 11.80
CA THR A 427 6.14 11.58 10.82
C THR A 427 6.37 12.98 11.37
N ASN A 428 5.98 13.22 12.63
CA ASN A 428 5.97 14.55 13.20
C ASN A 428 7.39 15.07 13.47
N VAL A 429 8.37 14.22 13.77
CA VAL A 429 9.77 14.66 13.93
C VAL A 429 10.25 15.36 12.67
N PHE A 430 10.06 14.78 11.48
CA PHE A 430 10.47 15.43 10.23
C PHE A 430 9.74 16.75 9.97
N ARG A 431 8.47 16.85 10.38
CA ARG A 431 7.69 18.10 10.29
C ARG A 431 8.24 19.16 11.24
N VAL A 432 8.52 18.82 12.49
CA VAL A 432 9.11 19.75 13.48
C VAL A 432 10.49 20.22 13.01
N LEU A 433 11.31 19.34 12.42
CA LEU A 433 12.63 19.68 11.90
C LEU A 433 12.62 20.77 10.82
N SER A 434 11.52 20.94 10.07
CA SER A 434 11.40 22.05 9.12
C SER A 434 11.55 23.42 9.81
N GLY A 435 11.15 23.55 11.07
CA GLY A 435 11.28 24.78 11.84
C GLY A 435 12.67 25.06 12.40
N PHE A 436 13.64 24.15 12.26
CA PHE A 436 15.01 24.35 12.73
C PHE A 436 15.82 25.15 11.72
N PRO A 437 16.21 26.40 11.97
CA PRO A 437 16.76 27.31 10.96
C PRO A 437 18.18 26.94 10.53
N ILE A 438 18.55 27.38 9.33
CA ILE A 438 19.95 27.42 8.90
C ILE A 438 20.72 28.43 9.80
N PRO A 439 21.97 28.13 10.20
CA PRO A 439 22.79 29.10 10.92
C PRO A 439 22.93 30.42 10.16
N GLY A 440 22.62 31.54 10.80
CA GLY A 440 22.71 32.89 10.21
C GLY A 440 21.37 33.51 9.78
N VAL A 441 20.26 32.77 9.85
CA VAL A 441 18.90 33.29 9.63
C VAL A 441 18.57 34.44 10.62
N SER A 442 17.91 35.49 10.13
CA SER A 442 17.61 36.71 10.88
C SER A 442 16.50 36.54 11.93
N ALA A 443 15.65 35.51 11.77
CA ALA A 443 14.50 35.25 12.64
C ALA A 443 14.91 34.86 14.07
N SER A 444 14.12 35.29 15.07
CA SER A 444 14.34 34.89 16.47
C SER A 444 14.12 33.38 16.63
N PHE A 445 15.18 32.64 16.96
CA PHE A 445 15.12 31.21 17.24
C PHE A 445 15.62 30.91 18.65
N THR A 446 14.81 30.20 19.42
CA THR A 446 15.16 29.73 20.76
C THR A 446 15.35 28.22 20.73
N LEU A 447 16.57 27.74 21.00
CA LEU A 447 16.87 26.31 21.00
C LEU A 447 16.07 25.55 22.07
N SER A 448 15.82 26.14 23.25
CA SER A 448 15.03 25.51 24.31
C SER A 448 13.59 25.23 23.86
N ASP A 449 12.93 26.22 23.25
CA ASP A 449 11.53 26.09 22.81
C ASP A 449 11.40 25.06 21.68
N PHE A 450 12.43 24.97 20.82
CA PHE A 450 12.49 23.96 19.77
C PHE A 450 12.73 22.55 20.31
N LEU A 451 13.62 22.40 21.30
CA LEU A 451 13.86 21.13 21.97
C LEU A 451 12.59 20.61 22.65
N GLU A 452 11.84 21.47 23.33
CA GLU A 452 10.57 21.07 23.95
C GLU A 452 9.58 20.55 22.90
N LYS A 453 9.46 21.19 21.72
CA LYS A 453 8.62 20.67 20.62
C LYS A 453 9.02 19.28 20.13
N LEU A 454 10.32 18.97 20.08
CA LEU A 454 10.82 17.62 19.72
C LEU A 454 10.58 16.60 20.83
N ILE A 455 10.76 17.02 22.10
CA ILE A 455 10.50 16.16 23.25
C ILE A 455 9.00 15.84 23.36
N GLU A 456 8.12 16.78 23.04
CA GLU A 456 6.67 16.54 22.94
C GLU A 456 6.30 15.44 21.93
N GLN A 457 7.11 15.25 20.87
CA GLN A 457 6.92 14.14 19.91
C GLN A 457 7.49 12.82 20.41
N SER A 458 8.28 12.83 21.49
CA SER A 458 8.89 11.66 22.10
C SER A 458 7.89 10.90 22.97
N SER A 459 8.10 9.60 23.18
CA SER A 459 7.21 8.78 24.01
C SER A 459 7.36 9.14 25.49
N SER A 460 6.24 9.14 26.21
CA SER A 460 6.24 9.23 27.67
C SER A 460 6.84 7.96 28.29
N LEU A 461 7.22 8.03 29.57
CA LEU A 461 7.75 6.87 30.30
C LEU A 461 6.80 5.66 30.25
N GLU A 462 5.49 5.88 30.39
CA GLU A 462 4.50 4.79 30.35
C GLU A 462 4.33 4.20 28.95
N GLU A 463 4.41 5.03 27.89
CA GLU A 463 4.43 4.56 26.51
C GLU A 463 5.68 3.74 26.22
N LEU A 464 6.85 4.17 26.70
CA LEU A 464 8.11 3.44 26.57
C LEU A 464 8.06 2.09 27.31
N LYS A 465 7.57 2.07 28.56
CA LYS A 465 7.40 0.83 29.32
C LYS A 465 6.50 -0.18 28.58
N LEU A 466 5.39 0.29 28.00
CA LEU A 466 4.49 -0.55 27.21
C LEU A 466 5.17 -1.05 25.93
N ALA A 467 5.87 -0.16 25.21
CA ALA A 467 6.54 -0.46 23.95
C ALA A 467 7.68 -1.48 24.10
N PHE A 468 8.46 -1.38 25.19
CA PHE A 468 9.61 -2.25 25.46
C PHE A 468 9.27 -3.40 26.41
N THR A 469 7.99 -3.78 26.52
CA THR A 469 7.61 -5.00 27.25
C THR A 469 8.13 -6.23 26.49
N PRO A 470 8.96 -7.10 27.10
CA PRO A 470 9.46 -8.31 26.45
C PRO A 470 8.31 -9.20 26.00
N ARG A 471 8.44 -9.80 24.80
CA ARG A 471 7.38 -10.66 24.25
C ARG A 471 7.51 -12.09 24.75
N MET A 472 8.73 -12.49 25.12
CA MET A 472 9.05 -13.82 25.58
C MET A 472 9.18 -13.89 27.10
N ASP A 473 8.68 -14.97 27.69
CA ASP A 473 8.91 -15.24 29.11
C ASP A 473 10.42 -15.47 29.36
N PRO A 474 11.04 -14.89 30.41
CA PRO A 474 12.46 -15.04 30.68
C PRO A 474 12.97 -16.49 30.79
N ARG A 475 12.11 -17.43 31.19
CA ARG A 475 12.44 -18.87 31.25
C ARG A 475 12.52 -19.46 29.85
N GLN A 476 11.62 -19.08 28.95
CA GLN A 476 11.66 -19.51 27.54
C GLN A 476 12.94 -19.00 26.86
N LEU A 477 13.32 -17.75 27.10
CA LEU A 477 14.56 -17.19 26.55
C LEU A 477 15.80 -17.93 27.07
N SER A 478 15.83 -18.25 28.37
CA SER A 478 16.91 -19.04 28.98
C SER A 478 17.03 -20.44 28.36
N ILE A 479 15.90 -21.10 28.08
CA ILE A 479 15.86 -22.40 27.38
C ILE A 479 16.42 -22.25 25.96
N LEU A 480 16.00 -21.22 25.22
CA LEU A 480 16.51 -20.99 23.87
C LEU A 480 18.01 -20.69 23.84
N LEU A 481 18.53 -19.92 24.80
CA LEU A 481 19.96 -19.67 24.94
C LEU A 481 20.73 -20.96 25.22
N MET A 482 20.24 -21.82 26.12
CA MET A 482 20.83 -23.15 26.37
C MET A 482 20.78 -24.04 25.11
N LEU A 483 19.68 -24.01 24.36
CA LEU A 483 19.55 -24.76 23.10
C LEU A 483 20.52 -24.26 22.03
N SER A 484 20.74 -22.93 21.93
CA SER A 484 21.69 -22.34 20.97
C SER A 484 23.13 -22.86 21.17
N GLN A 485 23.49 -23.17 22.42
CA GLN A 485 24.81 -23.68 22.79
C GLN A 485 24.90 -25.20 22.65
N SER A 486 23.81 -25.93 22.93
CA SER A 486 23.80 -27.40 22.98
C SER A 486 23.42 -28.07 21.67
N ASN A 487 22.56 -27.45 20.85
CA ASN A 487 22.14 -27.98 19.55
C ASN A 487 21.83 -26.86 18.53
N PRO A 488 22.84 -26.34 17.81
CA PRO A 488 22.69 -25.23 16.88
C PRO A 488 21.71 -25.51 15.72
N GLN A 489 21.59 -26.77 15.28
CA GLN A 489 20.69 -27.15 14.19
C GLN A 489 19.23 -27.09 14.62
N LEU A 490 18.91 -27.60 15.83
CA LEU A 490 17.57 -27.49 16.39
C LEU A 490 17.21 -26.03 16.69
N PHE A 491 18.21 -25.23 17.07
CA PHE A 491 18.05 -23.82 17.34
C PHE A 491 17.56 -23.03 16.12
N GLU A 492 18.18 -23.19 14.94
CA GLU A 492 17.78 -22.51 13.71
C GLU A 492 16.32 -22.80 13.29
N VAL A 493 15.77 -23.94 13.71
CA VAL A 493 14.37 -24.31 13.45
C VAL A 493 13.39 -23.61 14.41
N ILE A 494 13.82 -23.35 15.65
CA ILE A 494 12.96 -22.87 16.74
C ILE A 494 13.07 -21.35 16.93
N GLY A 495 14.24 -20.74 16.74
CA GLY A 495 14.45 -19.31 16.89
C GLY A 495 15.63 -18.80 16.06
N SER A 496 15.66 -17.49 15.79
CA SER A 496 16.81 -16.86 15.14
C SER A 496 17.72 -16.22 16.19
N LYS A 497 19.04 -16.22 15.93
CA LYS A 497 20.02 -15.53 16.79
C LYS A 497 19.67 -14.04 16.96
N GLU A 498 19.22 -13.42 15.89
CA GLU A 498 18.73 -12.04 15.85
C GLU A 498 17.49 -11.83 16.72
N GLY A 499 16.54 -12.78 16.70
CA GLY A 499 15.35 -12.72 17.55
C GLY A 499 15.70 -12.75 19.03
N ILE A 500 16.71 -13.55 19.41
CA ILE A 500 17.21 -13.59 20.79
C ILE A 500 17.92 -12.30 21.19
N ALA A 501 18.79 -11.78 20.32
CA ALA A 501 19.48 -10.52 20.57
C ALA A 501 18.48 -9.38 20.79
N LYS A 502 17.38 -9.35 20.01
CA LYS A 502 16.29 -8.39 20.18
C LYS A 502 15.57 -8.56 21.52
N GLU A 503 15.16 -9.78 21.89
CA GLU A 503 14.50 -10.00 23.19
C GLU A 503 15.41 -9.64 24.38
N LEU A 504 16.73 -9.88 24.27
CA LEU A 504 17.70 -9.45 25.28
C LEU A 504 17.78 -7.91 25.39
N ASP A 505 17.83 -7.19 24.27
CA ASP A 505 17.80 -5.72 24.25
C ASP A 505 16.48 -5.18 24.86
N LEU A 506 15.34 -5.79 24.53
CA LEU A 506 14.05 -5.43 25.14
C LEU A 506 14.07 -5.61 26.67
N ILE A 507 14.61 -6.72 27.18
CA ILE A 507 14.72 -6.99 28.62
C ILE A 507 15.62 -5.96 29.30
N GLU A 508 16.80 -5.68 28.73
CA GLU A 508 17.73 -4.69 29.29
C GLU A 508 17.09 -3.30 29.36
N ARG A 509 16.43 -2.87 28.28
CA ARG A 509 15.71 -1.59 28.22
C ARG A 509 14.54 -1.54 29.18
N SER A 510 13.73 -2.59 29.23
CA SER A 510 12.60 -2.70 30.15
C SER A 510 13.07 -2.54 31.61
N SER A 511 14.18 -3.18 31.97
CA SER A 511 14.78 -3.05 33.30
C SER A 511 15.23 -1.62 33.61
N LYS A 512 15.90 -0.94 32.66
CA LYS A 512 16.29 0.48 32.82
C LYS A 512 15.07 1.40 32.97
N LEU A 513 14.03 1.18 32.16
CA LEU A 513 12.80 1.98 32.19
C LEU A 513 11.96 1.78 33.46
N GLN A 514 12.06 0.62 34.12
CA GLN A 514 11.43 0.40 35.42
C GLN A 514 12.06 1.23 36.54
N GLN A 515 13.34 1.60 36.42
CA GLN A 515 14.09 2.38 37.40
C GLN A 515 14.10 3.89 37.09
N ALA A 516 13.75 4.28 35.87
CA ALA A 516 13.77 5.67 35.42
C ALA A 516 12.56 6.47 35.91
N THR A 517 12.77 7.76 36.17
CA THR A 517 11.70 8.74 36.41
C THR A 517 11.34 9.51 35.13
N ALA A 518 10.21 10.21 35.12
CA ALA A 518 9.82 11.05 33.99
C ALA A 518 10.83 12.19 33.75
N GLU A 519 11.43 12.73 34.81
CA GLU A 519 12.48 13.76 34.73
C GLU A 519 13.77 13.20 34.11
N ASP A 520 14.16 11.97 34.46
CA ASP A 520 15.32 11.30 33.85
C ASP A 520 15.13 11.11 32.35
N ILE A 521 13.92 10.69 31.92
CA ILE A 521 13.59 10.54 30.49
C ILE A 521 13.63 11.89 29.79
N HIS A 522 13.02 12.94 30.36
CA HIS A 522 13.04 14.28 29.78
C HIS A 522 14.46 14.81 29.60
N SER A 523 15.28 14.72 30.65
CA SER A 523 16.68 15.16 30.65
C SER A 523 17.52 14.39 29.63
N ASN A 524 17.37 13.06 29.57
CA ASN A 524 18.06 12.24 28.59
C ASN A 524 17.62 12.58 27.15
N ASN A 525 16.32 12.76 26.91
CA ASN A 525 15.79 13.16 25.60
C ASN A 525 16.34 14.52 25.17
N ALA A 526 16.34 15.52 26.07
CA ALA A 526 16.90 16.84 25.80
C ALA A 526 18.39 16.76 25.42
N LYS A 527 19.17 15.92 26.13
CA LYS A 527 20.58 15.70 25.83
C LYS A 527 20.80 15.12 24.44
N VAL A 528 20.17 13.99 24.12
CA VAL A 528 20.41 13.30 22.84
C VAL A 528 19.93 14.11 21.64
N TRP A 529 18.80 14.83 21.77
CA TRP A 529 18.32 15.74 20.72
C TRP A 529 19.27 16.91 20.53
N THR A 530 19.81 17.49 21.61
CA THR A 530 20.78 18.59 21.52
C THR A 530 22.05 18.16 20.79
N GLU A 531 22.62 17.01 21.15
CA GLU A 531 23.84 16.47 20.52
C GLU A 531 23.66 16.27 19.01
N TRP A 532 22.50 15.77 18.57
CA TRP A 532 22.23 15.60 17.14
C TRP A 532 21.91 16.90 16.43
N LEU A 533 21.15 17.81 17.04
CA LEU A 533 20.87 19.13 16.46
C LEU A 533 22.14 19.94 16.24
N GLN A 534 23.18 19.77 17.07
CA GLN A 534 24.49 20.39 16.85
C GLN A 534 25.15 19.87 15.57
N LYS A 535 25.10 18.55 15.32
CA LYS A 535 25.62 17.95 14.08
C LYS A 535 24.79 18.38 12.87
N TYR A 536 23.46 18.36 12.99
CA TYR A 536 22.54 18.80 11.94
C TYR A 536 22.76 20.28 11.59
N SER A 537 22.89 21.15 12.60
CA SER A 537 23.22 22.57 12.42
C SER A 537 24.56 22.76 11.70
N SER A 538 25.59 22.01 12.10
CA SER A 538 26.90 22.04 11.43
C SER A 538 26.80 21.61 9.96
N ARG A 539 25.97 20.61 9.67
CA ARG A 539 25.71 20.17 8.30
C ARG A 539 24.88 21.15 7.48
N LEU A 540 23.92 21.86 8.10
CA LEU A 540 23.19 22.93 7.43
C LEU A 540 24.08 24.14 7.14
N ALA A 541 25.09 24.41 7.96
CA ALA A 541 26.04 25.49 7.70
C ALA A 541 26.77 25.29 6.36
N THR A 542 27.10 24.05 6.00
CA THR A 542 27.76 23.75 4.71
C THR A 542 26.83 23.92 3.50
N GLU A 543 25.52 23.88 3.70
CA GLU A 543 24.55 24.23 2.65
C GLU A 543 24.53 25.73 2.36
N ALA A 544 24.87 26.56 3.36
CA ALA A 544 24.83 28.02 3.29
C ALA A 544 26.16 28.65 2.82
N GLU A 545 27.20 27.84 2.59
CA GLU A 545 28.49 28.33 2.11
C GLU A 545 28.36 28.97 0.73
N GLY A 546 28.72 30.25 0.63
CA GLY A 546 28.67 31.01 -0.62
C GLY A 546 27.28 31.50 -1.03
N VAL A 547 26.31 31.48 -0.11
CA VAL A 547 24.95 32.00 -0.34
C VAL A 547 24.85 33.46 0.12
N ASP A 548 24.31 34.31 -0.76
CA ASP A 548 24.16 35.75 -0.51
C ASP A 548 22.98 36.07 0.45
N ASP A 549 21.87 35.34 0.34
CA ASP A 549 20.66 35.50 1.15
C ASP A 549 20.28 34.18 1.86
N VAL A 550 20.68 34.06 3.13
CA VAL A 550 20.42 32.89 3.97
C VAL A 550 18.93 32.78 4.34
N ASP A 551 18.21 33.91 4.43
CA ASP A 551 16.78 33.91 4.76
C ASP A 551 15.95 33.35 3.59
N GLU A 552 16.26 33.74 2.36
CA GLU A 552 15.64 33.17 1.14
C GLU A 552 15.95 31.67 1.00
N GLN A 553 17.21 31.27 1.19
CA GLN A 553 17.59 29.87 1.15
C GLN A 553 16.85 29.04 2.21
N ASN A 554 16.74 29.56 3.43
CA ASN A 554 16.01 28.89 4.49
C ASN A 554 14.52 28.75 4.15
N ALA A 555 13.90 29.77 3.53
CA ALA A 555 12.51 29.70 3.09
C ALA A 555 12.29 28.61 2.02
N GLU A 556 13.16 28.52 1.01
CA GLU A 556 13.08 27.45 0.00
C GLU A 556 13.33 26.07 0.62
N ARG A 557 14.28 25.96 1.55
CA ARG A 557 14.52 24.71 2.30
C ARG A 557 13.27 24.24 3.03
N VAL A 558 12.63 25.13 3.80
CA VAL A 558 11.40 24.81 4.54
C VAL A 558 10.29 24.36 3.59
N LYS A 559 10.12 25.05 2.46
CA LYS A 559 9.14 24.68 1.44
C LYS A 559 9.41 23.29 0.87
N VAL A 560 10.65 22.96 0.52
CA VAL A 560 11.01 21.61 0.05
C VAL A 560 10.77 20.56 1.14
N MET A 561 11.14 20.84 2.39
CA MET A 561 10.87 19.93 3.51
C MET A 561 9.37 19.69 3.68
N ASN A 562 8.54 20.73 3.65
CA ASN A 562 7.08 20.61 3.80
C ASN A 562 6.43 19.84 2.65
N LEU A 563 7.00 19.87 1.44
CA LEU A 563 6.57 19.06 0.29
C LEU A 563 7.01 17.59 0.35
N ASN A 564 7.96 17.23 1.24
CA ASN A 564 8.49 15.87 1.37
C ASN A 564 8.17 15.24 2.74
N ASN A 565 7.73 16.04 3.71
CA ASN A 565 7.32 15.63 5.03
C ASN A 565 5.80 15.83 5.15
N PRO A 566 5.00 14.74 5.11
CA PRO A 566 3.56 14.87 5.17
C PRO A 566 3.12 15.31 6.56
N LYS A 567 2.10 16.18 6.60
CA LYS A 567 1.36 16.57 7.80
C LYS A 567 0.33 15.50 8.19
N PHE A 568 -0.21 14.80 7.19
CA PHE A 568 -1.21 13.74 7.37
C PHE A 568 -0.74 12.41 6.76
N ILE A 569 -0.86 11.34 7.54
CA ILE A 569 -0.68 9.96 7.09
C ILE A 569 -1.85 9.11 7.61
N LEU A 570 -2.14 7.99 6.93
CA LEU A 570 -3.23 7.09 7.33
C LEU A 570 -2.80 6.21 8.52
N ARG A 571 -2.73 6.82 9.71
CA ARG A 571 -2.44 6.11 10.95
C ARG A 571 -3.55 5.10 11.25
N ASN A 572 -3.21 4.01 11.93
CA ASN A 572 -4.17 2.93 12.19
C ASN A 572 -5.40 3.41 12.97
N TYR A 573 -5.22 4.30 13.95
CA TYR A 573 -6.34 4.83 14.72
C TYR A 573 -7.25 5.76 13.90
N ILE A 574 -6.71 6.46 12.91
CA ILE A 574 -7.49 7.32 11.99
C ILE A 574 -8.40 6.42 11.14
N ALA A 575 -7.83 5.37 10.54
CA ALA A 575 -8.61 4.37 9.81
C ALA A 575 -9.68 3.73 10.70
N GLN A 576 -9.33 3.37 11.95
CA GLN A 576 -10.26 2.76 12.90
C GLN A 576 -11.43 3.68 13.25
N ASN A 577 -11.19 4.97 13.49
CA ASN A 577 -12.25 5.95 13.74
C ASN A 577 -13.24 6.02 12.56
N ALA A 578 -12.72 6.03 11.33
CA ALA A 578 -13.54 6.07 10.13
C ALA A 578 -14.36 4.77 9.94
N ILE A 579 -13.77 3.61 10.27
CA ILE A 579 -14.45 2.31 10.24
C ILE A 579 -15.59 2.27 11.27
N GLU A 580 -15.33 2.68 12.51
CA GLU A 580 -16.33 2.67 13.60
C GLU A 580 -17.51 3.60 13.31
N ALA A 581 -17.29 4.72 12.62
CA ALA A 581 -18.36 5.59 12.13
C ALA A 581 -19.15 4.90 11.00
N ALA A 582 -18.45 4.33 10.01
CA ALA A 582 -19.07 3.69 8.86
C ALA A 582 -19.90 2.45 9.24
N GLU A 583 -19.47 1.67 10.22
CA GLU A 583 -20.24 0.52 10.76
C GLU A 583 -21.56 0.93 11.40
N LYS A 584 -21.66 2.18 11.87
CA LYS A 584 -22.91 2.79 12.38
C LYS A 584 -23.74 3.46 11.28
N GLY A 585 -23.28 3.41 10.03
CA GLY A 585 -23.94 4.01 8.87
C GLY A 585 -23.53 5.45 8.57
N ASP A 586 -22.54 6.01 9.29
CA ASP A 586 -22.01 7.35 9.02
C ASP A 586 -20.73 7.27 8.18
N PHE A 587 -20.83 7.66 6.90
CA PHE A 587 -19.69 7.65 5.98
C PHE A 587 -18.96 9.00 5.91
N SER A 588 -19.38 10.02 6.68
CA SER A 588 -18.77 11.36 6.65
C SER A 588 -17.31 11.33 7.09
N GLU A 589 -16.96 10.54 8.12
CA GLU A 589 -15.58 10.43 8.59
C GLU A 589 -14.66 9.78 7.55
N VAL A 590 -15.14 8.80 6.78
CA VAL A 590 -14.36 8.18 5.69
C VAL A 590 -14.06 9.23 4.60
N ARG A 591 -15.07 10.03 4.22
CA ARG A 591 -14.94 11.09 3.20
C ARG A 591 -14.03 12.22 3.68
N ARG A 592 -14.12 12.58 4.96
CA ARG A 592 -13.23 13.55 5.62
C ARG A 592 -11.78 13.08 5.62
N VAL A 593 -11.53 11.86 6.06
CA VAL A 593 -10.19 11.28 6.07
C VAL A 593 -9.63 11.19 4.66
N LEU A 594 -10.43 10.79 3.66
CA LEU A 594 -10.03 10.83 2.25
C LEU A 594 -9.57 12.24 1.84
N THR A 595 -10.35 13.27 2.12
CA THR A 595 -10.03 14.67 1.77
C THR A 595 -8.70 15.12 2.36
N LEU A 596 -8.41 14.78 3.63
CA LEU A 596 -7.12 15.08 4.27
C LEU A 596 -5.96 14.35 3.58
N LEU A 597 -6.18 13.09 3.18
CA LEU A 597 -5.17 12.26 2.52
C LEU A 597 -4.95 12.63 1.05
N GLU A 598 -5.88 13.35 0.42
CA GLU A 598 -5.70 13.91 -0.93
C GLU A 598 -4.72 15.10 -0.94
N SER A 599 -4.48 15.73 0.22
CA SER A 599 -3.56 16.85 0.38
C SER A 599 -2.65 16.67 1.62
N PRO A 600 -1.85 15.60 1.68
CA PRO A 600 -1.14 15.21 2.90
C PRO A 600 -0.04 16.20 3.31
N TYR A 601 0.39 17.07 2.40
CA TYR A 601 1.42 18.09 2.62
C TYR A 601 0.86 19.52 2.82
N SER A 602 -0.46 19.72 2.75
CA SER A 602 -1.05 21.05 2.80
C SER A 602 -0.94 21.69 4.19
N GLU A 603 -0.66 22.98 4.23
CA GLU A 603 -0.66 23.79 5.46
C GLU A 603 -2.03 24.39 5.78
N ASP A 604 -2.99 24.33 4.86
CA ASP A 604 -4.29 25.01 4.98
C ASP A 604 -5.06 24.51 6.21
N SER A 605 -5.17 25.37 7.23
CA SER A 605 -5.90 25.10 8.48
C SER A 605 -7.41 24.93 8.27
N CYS A 606 -7.95 25.47 7.17
CA CYS A 606 -9.35 25.34 6.79
C CYS A 606 -9.76 23.88 6.55
N LEU A 607 -8.86 23.01 6.08
CA LEU A 607 -9.17 21.59 5.87
C LEU A 607 -9.50 20.86 7.19
N GLU A 608 -8.96 21.30 8.32
CA GLU A 608 -9.33 20.76 9.64
C GLU A 608 -10.54 21.47 10.25
N GLU A 609 -10.66 22.79 10.09
CA GLU A 609 -11.76 23.58 10.67
C GLU A 609 -13.10 23.46 9.91
N GLU A 610 -13.09 23.48 8.58
CA GLU A 610 -14.29 23.25 7.75
C GLU A 610 -14.80 21.81 7.95
N THR A 611 -13.90 20.84 8.10
CA THR A 611 -14.30 19.45 8.38
C THR A 611 -14.79 19.22 9.81
N LEU A 612 -14.41 20.07 10.78
CA LEU A 612 -15.01 20.08 12.12
C LEU A 612 -16.41 20.72 12.13
N GLN A 613 -16.67 21.72 11.27
CA GLN A 613 -17.96 22.39 11.16
C GLN A 613 -19.00 21.53 10.42
N ASP A 614 -18.64 20.83 9.34
CA ASP A 614 -19.55 19.93 8.61
C ASP A 614 -20.00 18.73 9.46
N ALA A 615 -19.11 18.20 10.31
CA ALA A 615 -19.45 17.16 11.27
C ALA A 615 -20.46 17.66 12.33
N ALA A 616 -20.32 18.91 12.80
CA ALA A 616 -21.26 19.51 13.75
C ALA A 616 -22.64 19.80 13.12
N ALA A 617 -22.68 20.20 11.84
CA ALA A 617 -23.92 20.44 11.11
C ALA A 617 -24.72 19.14 10.86
N THR A 618 -24.03 18.03 10.63
CA THR A 618 -24.67 16.72 10.38
C THR A 618 -25.24 16.09 11.66
N VAL A 619 -24.60 16.33 12.82
CA VAL A 619 -25.06 15.82 14.13
C VAL A 619 -26.33 16.53 14.62
N GLN A 620 -26.62 17.77 14.19
CA GLN A 620 -27.83 18.50 14.61
C GLN A 620 -29.16 17.91 14.09
N VAL A 621 -29.13 16.94 13.16
CA VAL A 621 -30.36 16.30 12.63
C VAL A 621 -30.75 15.03 13.42
N SER A 622 -29.93 14.55 14.36
CA SER A 622 -30.25 13.36 15.17
C SER A 622 -29.94 13.55 16.66
N ALA A 623 -30.67 14.46 17.32
CA ALA A 623 -30.55 14.66 18.76
C ALA A 623 -31.59 13.82 19.53
N SER A 624 -31.20 12.61 19.95
CA SER A 624 -31.52 12.08 21.29
C SER A 624 -30.71 10.81 21.60
N CYS A 625 -29.52 10.94 22.17
CA CYS A 625 -29.00 10.11 23.26
C CYS A 625 -27.57 10.54 23.61
N ASP A 626 -27.28 10.58 24.91
CA ASP A 626 -26.02 10.96 25.53
C ASP A 626 -24.76 10.43 24.83
N LEU A 627 -24.07 11.32 24.09
CA LEU A 627 -22.69 11.10 23.66
C LEU A 627 -21.80 12.11 24.38
N LEU A 628 -21.01 11.58 25.32
CA LEU A 628 -19.82 12.23 25.84
C LEU A 628 -19.01 12.80 24.66
N THR A 629 -18.95 14.13 24.58
CA THR A 629 -18.07 14.88 23.69
C THR A 629 -16.62 14.52 24.01
N ARG A 630 -16.09 13.46 23.39
CA ARG A 630 -14.65 13.22 23.32
C ARG A 630 -14.06 14.32 22.43
N THR A 631 -13.28 15.21 23.01
CA THR A 631 -12.41 16.15 22.29
C THR A 631 -11.57 15.32 21.30
N ARG A 632 -11.85 15.42 20.00
CA ARG A 632 -11.14 14.65 18.97
C ARG A 632 -9.70 15.14 18.89
N VAL A 633 -8.75 14.22 19.05
CA VAL A 633 -7.32 14.49 18.85
C VAL A 633 -7.11 14.84 17.36
N PRO A 634 -6.47 15.98 17.03
CA PRO A 634 -6.15 16.33 15.65
C PRO A 634 -5.34 15.23 14.95
N TYR A 635 -5.58 15.02 13.65
CA TYR A 635 -4.93 13.93 12.91
C TYR A 635 -3.49 14.23 12.51
N ASN A 636 -3.06 15.49 12.67
CA ASN A 636 -1.67 15.94 12.54
C ASN A 636 -0.86 15.89 13.85
N SER A 637 -1.48 15.58 15.00
CA SER A 637 -0.78 15.54 16.28
C SER A 637 -0.24 14.16 16.61
N LYS A 638 0.59 14.07 17.66
CA LYS A 638 1.03 12.79 18.22
C LYS A 638 -0.21 11.91 18.52
N PRO A 639 -0.18 10.61 18.18
CA PRO A 639 -1.32 9.72 18.40
C PRO A 639 -1.73 9.64 19.88
N PRO A 640 -3.02 9.42 20.17
CA PRO A 640 -3.45 9.16 21.54
C PRO A 640 -2.85 7.83 22.06
N PRO A 641 -2.62 7.67 23.38
CA PRO A 641 -2.06 6.44 23.95
C PRO A 641 -2.87 5.17 23.63
N SER A 642 -4.18 5.31 23.36
CA SER A 642 -5.03 4.19 22.93
C SER A 642 -4.67 3.63 21.55
N ALA A 643 -4.02 4.42 20.68
CA ALA A 643 -3.63 4.00 19.34
C ALA A 643 -2.65 2.81 19.38
N GLY A 644 -1.73 2.79 20.35
CA GLY A 644 -0.76 1.71 20.52
C GLY A 644 -1.34 0.34 20.90
N LYS A 645 -2.64 0.28 21.22
CA LYS A 645 -3.36 -0.96 21.57
C LYS A 645 -4.17 -1.53 20.40
N LEU A 646 -4.23 -0.84 19.26
CA LEU A 646 -4.98 -1.28 18.11
C LEU A 646 -4.23 -2.41 17.40
N LEU A 647 -4.87 -3.56 17.31
CA LEU A 647 -4.41 -4.68 16.48
C LEU A 647 -5.04 -4.54 15.10
N VAL A 648 -4.20 -4.52 14.06
CA VAL A 648 -4.66 -4.58 12.67
C VAL A 648 -4.72 -6.06 12.28
N THR A 649 -5.93 -6.56 11.99
CA THR A 649 -6.18 -7.93 11.51
C THR A 649 -6.65 -7.99 10.07
#